data_AF-A0AB72XQT5-F1
#
_entry.id   AF-A0AB72XQT5-F1
#
_cell.length_a   1.000
_cell.length_b   1.000
_cell.length_c   1.000
_cell.angle_alpha   90.00
_cell.angle_beta   90.00
_cell.angle_gamma   90.00
#
_symmetry.space_group_name_H-M   'P 1'
#
loop_
_entity.id
_entity.type
_entity.pdbx_description
1 polymer ?
#
loop_
_entity_poly.entity_id
_entity_poly.type
_entity_poly.pdbx_seq_one_letter_code
_entity_poly.pdbx_strand_id
1 'polypeptide(L)'
;MRPASGHRRIGVAVGHFEDRVSAPDAHRAATSAPWCFGHPPIAADPRGTPGRPRAGERQRGFLGNPRTCFPDSDKLRSSRLSAGDRAALRSASRGGRTCPMSYVIAAPEALVAAATDLATLGSTIGAANAAAAGSTTALLAAGADEVSAAIAALFGMHGQTYQALSARAAAFHERFVQALATGGGAYAAAEAASASPLQGALDLLNAPTQALLGRPLIGNGANGAPGSGANGGDGWILFGSGGAGGSGAAGMAGGNGGAAGLFGNGGAGGAGGSATAGAAGAGGNGGAGGLLFGAAGAGGNGGLSLGLGVTGGAGGVGGAGGVGGGGVGATGGAGGNGGAGGLFGTGGHGGAGGNSTSGATSGAPGGAGGNAGWFGPIGGDGGAGGDGQAPGPGGAGGNGGLFGVGGNGGTGGHSSIAAGDGGPGGNGGLLFGNGGAGGAGGPASNGGIGGNGGSGGNAGLLAGDGGAGGAGGAGGGRFGGNFAGGAGGAGGMAGLFGSGGAGGAGGAGTEAGGAGGPGGTAWLIGDGGNGGNGGTGGTAGGNGTGGTAGLLLGANGSNGPDPASPLPPVQQAVLDAINAPTQALVGRPLIGNGVNGAPGTGADGAPGGILLGSGGAGGSGAAGTGQNGGAGGAGGLLGAGGAGGAGGSNAAGIGGAGGAGGAGGLFSAGGTGGTGGASTSSDGGTGGAGGAGGLFGTGGTGGAGGAGDLGGGSGGAGGAGGLFGAGGSGGIGGTGFNTVGGGGGTGGAAGLFGAIGGAGGTGADGFDGAGDGGAAGAGGSGGSDTAGHGGTGGAGGLLFGAGGAGGAGGLGGFRGAGGTGGAGGDGGNAGLFGDGGDGGAGGAGEDGTTPGGNGGAGGVAGLFGDGGNGGNAGVGTPAGNVGAGGTGGLLLGQDGMTGLT
;
A
#
# COMPACT_ATOMS: atom_id res chain seq x y z
N MET A 1 -57.17 22.05 6.62
CA MET A 1 -58.63 21.83 6.41
C MET A 1 -58.91 20.32 6.36
N ARG A 2 -60.18 19.91 6.40
CA ARG A 2 -60.73 18.53 6.34
C ARG A 2 -61.91 18.54 5.34
N PRO A 3 -62.65 17.45 5.02
CA PRO A 3 -62.57 16.03 5.44
C PRO A 3 -61.44 15.29 4.67
N ALA A 4 -61.35 13.97 4.45
CA ALA A 4 -62.27 12.86 4.71
C ALA A 4 -61.61 11.60 5.29
N SER A 5 -62.31 10.46 5.17
CA SER A 5 -62.39 9.51 6.28
C SER A 5 -63.10 8.18 5.92
N GLY A 6 -62.60 7.05 6.42
CA GLY A 6 -63.27 5.73 6.35
C GLY A 6 -62.74 4.79 7.44
N HIS A 7 -63.63 4.22 8.27
CA HIS A 7 -63.28 3.44 9.46
C HIS A 7 -63.69 1.96 9.38
N ARG A 8 -62.93 1.10 10.08
CA ARG A 8 -63.51 0.05 10.95
C ARG A 8 -62.52 -0.30 12.08
N ARG A 9 -63.03 -0.71 13.26
CA ARG A 9 -62.28 -1.08 14.49
C ARG A 9 -62.88 -2.34 15.13
N ILE A 10 -62.02 -3.24 15.63
CA ILE A 10 -62.24 -4.26 16.68
C ILE A 10 -60.85 -4.44 17.39
N GLY A 11 -60.69 -4.72 18.69
CA GLY A 11 -61.72 -4.93 19.73
C GLY A 11 -61.27 -4.94 21.21
N VAL A 12 -60.10 -4.39 21.58
CA VAL A 12 -59.75 -3.94 22.97
C VAL A 12 -59.44 -5.01 24.05
N ALA A 13 -58.27 -4.88 24.71
CA ALA A 13 -57.99 -5.03 26.16
C ALA A 13 -56.47 -4.74 26.40
N VAL A 14 -55.92 -3.86 27.25
CA VAL A 14 -56.33 -3.00 28.40
C VAL A 14 -56.06 -3.56 29.81
N GLY A 15 -55.13 -2.89 30.52
CA GLY A 15 -54.93 -2.91 31.98
C GLY A 15 -53.67 -3.63 32.49
N HIS A 16 -52.98 -3.16 33.54
CA HIS A 16 -52.96 -1.83 34.19
C HIS A 16 -51.70 -1.63 35.07
N PHE A 17 -51.60 -0.43 35.66
CA PHE A 17 -50.79 0.04 36.82
C PHE A 17 -50.64 -0.99 37.99
N GLU A 18 -49.80 -0.86 39.04
CA GLU A 18 -49.01 0.21 39.74
C GLU A 18 -47.93 -0.51 40.64
N ASP A 19 -46.99 0.03 41.45
CA ASP A 19 -46.50 1.37 41.87
C ASP A 19 -45.08 1.23 42.55
N ARG A 20 -44.38 2.35 42.85
CA ARG A 20 -43.23 2.57 43.79
C ARG A 20 -41.87 1.89 43.46
N VAL A 21 -40.66 2.46 43.67
CA VAL A 21 -40.03 3.55 44.50
C VAL A 21 -39.10 3.02 45.60
N SER A 22 -37.91 3.64 45.70
CA SER A 22 -36.84 3.54 46.72
C SER A 22 -35.78 2.42 46.63
N ALA A 23 -34.53 2.86 46.77
CA ALA A 23 -33.32 2.10 47.15
C ALA A 23 -33.22 2.03 48.72
N PRO A 24 -32.18 1.45 49.39
CA PRO A 24 -30.84 1.08 48.89
C PRO A 24 -30.19 -0.23 49.44
N ASP A 25 -28.91 -0.40 49.08
CA ASP A 25 -27.81 -1.03 49.84
C ASP A 25 -27.66 -2.57 49.99
N ALA A 26 -26.42 -2.91 50.39
CA ALA A 26 -25.89 -4.17 50.95
C ALA A 26 -25.15 -5.17 50.03
N HIS A 27 -24.00 -5.63 50.54
CA HIS A 27 -22.96 -6.45 49.89
C HIS A 27 -23.20 -7.98 49.97
N ARG A 28 -22.54 -8.70 49.03
CA ARG A 28 -21.93 -10.06 49.16
C ARG A 28 -22.82 -11.30 49.36
N ALA A 29 -22.83 -12.17 48.34
CA ALA A 29 -22.43 -13.61 48.36
C ALA A 29 -22.95 -14.31 47.07
N ALA A 30 -22.48 -15.47 46.58
CA ALA A 30 -21.17 -16.14 46.56
C ALA A 30 -21.27 -17.39 45.63
N THR A 31 -20.13 -18.02 45.29
CA THR A 31 -19.96 -19.43 44.87
C THR A 31 -20.52 -20.00 43.53
N SER A 32 -19.56 -20.61 42.80
CA SER A 32 -19.57 -21.97 42.18
C SER A 32 -20.17 -22.28 40.79
N ALA A 33 -19.25 -22.31 39.81
CA ALA A 33 -18.82 -23.51 39.04
C ALA A 33 -19.54 -23.92 37.72
N PRO A 34 -18.83 -24.61 36.78
CA PRO A 34 -19.24 -24.74 35.37
C PRO A 34 -19.59 -26.18 34.92
N TRP A 35 -19.87 -26.35 33.62
CA TRP A 35 -20.13 -27.64 32.96
C TRP A 35 -19.24 -27.86 31.72
N CYS A 36 -18.94 -29.13 31.43
CA CYS A 36 -18.33 -29.62 30.19
C CYS A 36 -19.17 -30.80 29.62
N PHE A 37 -19.08 -31.05 28.31
CA PHE A 37 -19.72 -32.19 27.62
C PHE A 37 -18.68 -33.24 27.18
N GLY A 38 -19.11 -34.47 26.81
CA GLY A 38 -18.23 -35.46 26.17
C GLY A 38 -18.85 -36.85 25.91
N HIS A 39 -18.01 -37.77 25.42
CA HIS A 39 -18.22 -39.24 25.29
C HIS A 39 -19.21 -39.73 24.20
N PRO A 40 -19.23 -41.03 23.76
CA PRO A 40 -18.78 -42.24 24.48
C PRO A 40 -17.91 -43.26 23.62
N PRO A 41 -17.90 -44.62 23.77
CA PRO A 41 -16.66 -45.32 24.17
C PRO A 41 -16.38 -46.71 23.51
N ILE A 42 -15.37 -47.46 23.99
CA ILE A 42 -15.23 -48.96 24.04
C ILE A 42 -13.95 -49.31 24.85
N ALA A 43 -14.05 -49.83 26.09
CA ALA A 43 -13.95 -51.25 26.53
C ALA A 43 -12.52 -51.70 26.95
N ALA A 44 -12.37 -52.72 27.82
CA ALA A 44 -11.12 -53.02 28.55
C ALA A 44 -10.96 -54.49 29.01
N ASP A 45 -9.72 -54.93 29.31
CA ASP A 45 -9.38 -56.05 30.22
C ASP A 45 -7.88 -55.98 30.70
N PRO A 46 -7.48 -56.47 31.91
CA PRO A 46 -6.13 -56.23 32.47
C PRO A 46 -5.27 -57.47 32.80
N ARG A 47 -3.96 -57.27 33.05
CA ARG A 47 -2.97 -58.14 33.78
C ARG A 47 -1.60 -57.43 33.89
N GLY A 48 -0.68 -57.73 34.83
CA GLY A 48 -0.75 -58.55 36.04
C GLY A 48 0.61 -58.81 36.75
N THR A 49 0.64 -58.77 38.09
CA THR A 49 1.72 -59.22 39.05
C THR A 49 3.06 -58.43 39.18
N PRO A 50 3.78 -58.50 40.34
CA PRO A 50 4.85 -57.54 40.70
C PRO A 50 6.24 -58.14 41.04
N GLY A 51 7.28 -57.28 41.13
CA GLY A 51 8.63 -57.66 41.58
C GLY A 51 9.37 -56.57 42.39
N ARG A 52 10.04 -56.97 43.49
CA ARG A 52 10.87 -56.19 44.43
C ARG A 52 11.86 -57.15 45.12
N PRO A 53 12.90 -56.71 45.87
CA PRO A 53 13.55 -55.39 45.94
C PRO A 53 15.10 -55.46 45.82
N ARG A 54 15.79 -54.32 45.94
CA ARG A 54 16.97 -54.14 46.83
C ARG A 54 17.04 -52.66 47.26
N ALA A 55 17.73 -52.38 48.36
CA ALA A 55 17.54 -51.14 49.13
C ALA A 55 18.80 -50.27 49.26
N GLY A 56 18.60 -48.95 49.36
CA GLY A 56 19.63 -47.94 49.59
C GLY A 56 19.05 -46.54 49.80
N GLU A 57 18.78 -46.20 51.07
CA GLU A 57 18.98 -44.88 51.73
C GLU A 57 18.88 -43.55 50.92
N ARG A 58 18.12 -42.50 51.30
CA ARG A 58 17.26 -42.22 52.48
C ARG A 58 16.07 -41.29 52.11
N GLN A 59 15.04 -41.31 52.97
CA GLN A 59 14.12 -40.20 53.35
C GLN A 59 13.75 -39.13 52.30
N ARG A 60 12.52 -39.17 51.77
CA ARG A 60 11.34 -38.44 52.30
C ARG A 60 11.43 -36.91 52.27
N GLY A 61 10.89 -36.31 51.21
CA GLY A 61 10.36 -34.93 51.23
C GLY A 61 8.83 -34.94 51.23
N PHE A 62 8.20 -34.03 51.97
CA PHE A 62 6.79 -33.66 51.82
C PHE A 62 6.59 -32.18 52.16
N LEU A 63 5.46 -31.61 51.75
CA LEU A 63 5.26 -30.17 51.54
C LEU A 63 5.49 -29.28 52.77
N GLY A 64 6.11 -28.12 52.53
CA GLY A 64 6.08 -26.96 53.41
C GLY A 64 6.40 -25.68 52.61
N ASN A 65 5.47 -24.73 52.57
CA ASN A 65 5.62 -23.41 51.95
C ASN A 65 5.24 -22.35 52.99
N PRO A 66 6.13 -21.40 53.31
CA PRO A 66 5.75 -20.01 53.05
C PRO A 66 6.92 -19.07 52.67
N ARG A 67 6.73 -18.34 51.55
CA ARG A 67 6.96 -16.88 51.36
C ARG A 67 8.36 -16.25 51.63
N THR A 68 8.45 -14.98 51.20
CA THR A 68 9.52 -13.97 51.46
C THR A 68 10.95 -14.28 50.97
N CYS A 69 11.27 -13.80 49.76
CA CYS A 69 12.63 -13.47 49.30
C CYS A 69 12.64 -12.17 48.45
N PHE A 70 12.03 -11.10 48.98
CA PHE A 70 12.27 -9.73 48.52
C PHE A 70 12.97 -8.97 49.66
N PRO A 71 14.06 -8.22 49.40
CA PRO A 71 14.53 -7.18 50.30
C PRO A 71 13.63 -5.94 50.17
N ASP A 72 13.35 -5.24 51.28
CA ASP A 72 12.49 -4.05 51.28
C ASP A 72 13.04 -2.93 50.37
N SER A 73 12.19 -2.44 49.47
CA SER A 73 12.52 -1.39 48.50
C SER A 73 12.94 -0.05 49.12
N ASP A 74 12.55 0.21 50.38
CA ASP A 74 12.79 1.49 51.07
C ASP A 74 14.26 1.79 51.37
N LYS A 75 15.15 0.80 51.33
CA LYS A 75 16.58 0.99 51.69
C LYS A 75 17.46 1.54 50.56
N LEU A 76 16.93 1.72 49.35
CA LEU A 76 17.72 2.19 48.19
C LEU A 76 17.78 3.72 48.02
N ARG A 77 17.21 4.52 48.93
CA ARG A 77 17.18 6.00 48.85
C ARG A 77 18.20 6.75 49.72
N SER A 78 19.27 6.11 50.21
CA SER A 78 20.33 6.81 50.97
C SER A 78 21.75 6.55 50.44
N SER A 79 22.47 7.63 50.13
CA SER A 79 23.77 7.62 49.47
C SER A 79 24.96 7.49 50.44
N ARG A 80 25.08 6.31 51.09
CA ARG A 80 26.33 5.85 51.74
C ARG A 80 26.26 4.36 52.12
N LEU A 81 26.89 3.49 51.31
CA LEU A 81 27.18 2.10 51.67
C LEU A 81 28.65 1.97 52.10
N SER A 82 28.92 1.08 53.07
CA SER A 82 30.22 0.91 53.69
C SER A 82 31.14 0.02 52.85
N ALA A 83 32.46 0.10 53.10
CA ALA A 83 33.43 -0.82 52.50
C ALA A 83 33.15 -2.29 52.87
N GLY A 84 32.49 -2.55 54.01
CA GLY A 84 32.09 -3.90 54.44
C GLY A 84 31.03 -4.55 53.54
N ASP A 85 30.04 -3.77 53.07
CA ASP A 85 28.91 -4.31 52.30
C ASP A 85 29.36 -4.87 50.93
N ARG A 86 30.46 -4.33 50.39
CA ARG A 86 31.10 -4.80 49.14
C ARG A 86 31.76 -6.18 49.26
N ALA A 87 32.01 -6.68 50.47
CA ALA A 87 32.56 -8.02 50.67
C ALA A 87 31.49 -9.11 50.58
N ALA A 88 30.32 -8.89 51.20
CA ALA A 88 29.22 -9.87 51.23
C ALA A 88 28.72 -10.23 49.82
N LEU A 89 28.57 -9.23 48.94
CA LEU A 89 28.10 -9.40 47.57
C LEU A 89 29.01 -10.28 46.70
N ARG A 90 30.30 -10.44 47.03
CA ARG A 90 31.23 -11.31 46.27
C ARG A 90 31.15 -12.79 46.68
N SER A 91 30.51 -13.13 47.80
CA SER A 91 30.44 -14.51 48.30
C SER A 91 29.26 -15.33 47.71
N ALA A 92 28.23 -14.67 47.19
CA ALA A 92 27.02 -15.32 46.69
C ALA A 92 27.20 -16.14 45.38
N SER A 93 28.35 -16.03 44.70
CA SER A 93 28.61 -16.61 43.37
C SER A 93 28.83 -18.14 43.35
N ARG A 94 28.77 -18.84 44.49
CA ARG A 94 29.05 -20.29 44.58
C ARG A 94 27.95 -21.07 45.32
N GLY A 95 26.79 -21.22 44.68
CA GLY A 95 25.65 -21.95 45.22
C GLY A 95 24.57 -22.22 44.19
N GLY A 96 24.86 -23.06 43.19
CA GLY A 96 23.97 -23.33 42.06
C GLY A 96 22.62 -23.94 42.47
N ARG A 97 21.56 -23.12 42.41
CA ARG A 97 20.16 -23.55 42.33
C ARG A 97 19.47 -22.68 41.30
N THR A 98 19.11 -23.26 40.16
CA THR A 98 18.30 -22.60 39.14
C THR A 98 16.87 -22.44 39.66
N CYS A 99 16.47 -21.20 39.94
CA CYS A 99 15.05 -20.87 39.83
C CYS A 99 14.66 -21.06 38.36
N PRO A 100 13.46 -21.59 38.06
CA PRO A 100 12.96 -21.58 36.68
C PRO A 100 12.80 -20.13 36.24
N MET A 101 13.49 -19.75 35.17
CA MET A 101 13.31 -18.45 34.54
C MET A 101 11.91 -18.41 33.92
N SER A 102 11.03 -17.55 34.45
CA SER A 102 9.85 -17.13 33.70
C SER A 102 10.33 -16.29 32.52
N TYR A 103 10.23 -16.83 31.31
CA TYR A 103 10.46 -16.05 30.09
C TYR A 103 9.45 -14.90 30.05
N VAL A 104 9.96 -13.67 30.17
CA VAL A 104 9.21 -12.46 29.87
C VAL A 104 9.43 -12.18 28.39
N ILE A 105 8.40 -12.45 27.59
CA ILE A 105 8.34 -11.96 26.21
C ILE A 105 7.78 -10.53 26.31
N ALA A 106 8.65 -9.54 26.13
CA ALA A 106 8.23 -8.21 25.73
C ALA A 106 8.04 -8.20 24.20
N ALA A 107 7.24 -7.26 23.70
CA ALA A 107 7.25 -6.86 22.31
C ALA A 107 7.49 -5.34 22.30
N PRO A 108 8.76 -4.88 22.35
CA PRO A 108 9.11 -3.46 22.37
C PRO A 108 8.39 -2.65 21.29
N GLU A 109 8.29 -3.24 20.09
CA GLU A 109 7.64 -2.73 18.88
C GLU A 109 6.15 -2.42 19.16
N ALA A 110 5.44 -3.36 19.78
CA ALA A 110 4.02 -3.19 20.12
C ALA A 110 3.81 -2.12 21.21
N LEU A 111 4.79 -1.90 22.08
CA LEU A 111 4.75 -0.81 23.07
C LEU A 111 5.02 0.56 22.42
N VAL A 112 5.93 0.62 21.44
CA VAL A 112 6.22 1.85 20.68
C VAL A 112 5.05 2.19 19.74
N ALA A 113 4.51 1.23 19.00
CA ALA A 113 3.33 1.42 18.16
C ALA A 113 2.13 1.90 18.99
N ALA A 114 1.85 1.25 20.12
CA ALA A 114 0.80 1.71 21.04
C ALA A 114 1.08 3.10 21.63
N ALA A 115 2.34 3.49 21.83
CA ALA A 115 2.67 4.86 22.25
C ALA A 115 2.34 5.89 21.15
N THR A 116 2.59 5.56 19.88
CA THR A 116 2.20 6.38 18.71
C THR A 116 0.68 6.45 18.54
N ASP A 117 -0.03 5.31 18.62
CA ASP A 117 -1.50 5.27 18.57
C ASP A 117 -2.12 6.13 19.67
N LEU A 118 -1.61 6.01 20.91
CA LEU A 118 -2.06 6.86 22.00
C LEU A 118 -1.66 8.32 21.79
N ALA A 119 -0.51 8.65 21.20
CA ALA A 119 -0.17 10.04 20.87
C ALA A 119 -1.21 10.66 19.91
N THR A 120 -1.62 9.92 18.88
CA THR A 120 -2.67 10.30 17.91
C THR A 120 -4.05 10.41 18.55
N LEU A 121 -4.41 9.49 19.47
CA LEU A 121 -5.62 9.63 20.29
C LEU A 121 -5.55 10.86 21.22
N GLY A 122 -4.35 11.21 21.71
CA GLY A 122 -4.11 12.39 22.54
C GLY A 122 -4.31 13.69 21.77
N SER A 123 -3.77 13.79 20.55
CA SER A 123 -3.92 14.99 19.70
C SER A 123 -5.36 15.17 19.21
N THR A 124 -6.03 14.10 18.78
CA THR A 124 -7.44 14.14 18.32
C THR A 124 -8.40 14.50 19.47
N ILE A 125 -8.24 13.92 20.66
CA ILE A 125 -9.02 14.29 21.85
C ILE A 125 -8.69 15.73 22.30
N GLY A 126 -7.43 16.16 22.18
CA GLY A 126 -7.01 17.55 22.45
C GLY A 126 -7.70 18.56 21.52
N ALA A 127 -7.65 18.30 20.21
CA ALA A 127 -8.29 19.13 19.18
C ALA A 127 -9.82 19.19 19.36
N ALA A 128 -10.47 18.05 19.63
CA ALA A 128 -11.91 17.99 19.87
C ALA A 128 -12.33 18.80 21.11
N ASN A 129 -11.57 18.71 22.21
CA ASN A 129 -11.83 19.53 23.41
C ASN A 129 -11.60 21.02 23.17
N ALA A 130 -10.59 21.40 22.38
CA ALA A 130 -10.34 22.79 22.00
C ALA A 130 -11.45 23.36 21.11
N ALA A 131 -11.88 22.62 20.08
CA ALA A 131 -12.97 23.02 19.20
C ALA A 131 -14.31 23.18 19.95
N ALA A 132 -14.59 22.29 20.92
CA ALA A 132 -15.77 22.37 21.77
C ALA A 132 -15.71 23.51 22.82
N ALA A 133 -14.56 24.15 23.04
CA ALA A 133 -14.40 25.14 24.12
C ALA A 133 -15.30 26.38 23.93
N GLY A 134 -15.40 26.90 22.70
CA GLY A 134 -16.22 28.08 22.41
C GLY A 134 -17.70 27.84 22.67
N SER A 135 -18.26 26.79 22.06
CA SER A 135 -19.69 26.46 22.13
C SER A 135 -20.16 25.99 23.51
N THR A 136 -19.27 25.45 24.35
CA THR A 136 -19.61 24.99 25.71
C THR A 136 -19.40 26.04 26.80
N THR A 137 -18.52 27.03 26.59
CA THR A 137 -18.21 28.06 27.62
C THR A 137 -18.90 29.40 27.38
N ALA A 138 -19.25 29.74 26.14
CA ALA A 138 -19.86 31.02 25.76
C ALA A 138 -21.37 30.91 25.45
N LEU A 139 -22.10 30.07 26.19
CA LEU A 139 -23.55 29.89 26.01
C LEU A 139 -24.31 31.18 26.33
N LEU A 140 -25.12 31.63 25.36
CA LEU A 140 -26.00 32.79 25.48
C LEU A 140 -27.32 32.40 26.16
N ALA A 141 -27.90 33.34 26.93
CA ALA A 141 -29.22 33.18 27.52
C ALA A 141 -30.30 33.14 26.42
N ALA A 142 -31.20 32.15 26.47
CA ALA A 142 -32.27 31.96 25.48
C ALA A 142 -33.36 33.05 25.52
N GLY A 143 -33.44 33.80 26.62
CA GLY A 143 -34.30 34.95 26.84
C GLY A 143 -33.63 35.97 27.76
N ALA A 144 -34.20 37.16 27.86
CA ALA A 144 -33.71 38.24 28.73
C ALA A 144 -34.13 38.08 30.21
N ASP A 145 -34.61 36.89 30.59
CA ASP A 145 -35.07 36.56 31.93
C ASP A 145 -33.95 35.96 32.80
N GLU A 146 -34.13 36.06 34.12
CA GLU A 146 -33.14 35.63 35.11
C GLU A 146 -32.92 34.12 35.12
N VAL A 147 -33.89 33.31 34.68
CA VAL A 147 -33.78 31.84 34.62
C VAL A 147 -32.93 31.42 33.43
N SER A 148 -33.18 31.99 32.24
CA SER A 148 -32.32 31.83 31.06
C SER A 148 -30.87 32.26 31.34
N ALA A 149 -30.68 33.37 32.05
CA ALA A 149 -29.35 33.85 32.44
C ALA A 149 -28.65 32.91 33.44
N ALA A 150 -29.37 32.42 34.46
CA ALA A 150 -28.81 31.48 35.44
C ALA A 150 -28.46 30.12 34.82
N ILE A 151 -29.27 29.62 33.89
CA ILE A 151 -29.00 28.38 33.15
C ILE A 151 -27.77 28.53 32.26
N ALA A 152 -27.64 29.63 31.51
CA ALA A 152 -26.47 29.91 30.70
C ALA A 152 -25.18 30.00 31.55
N ALA A 153 -25.24 30.69 32.69
CA ALA A 153 -24.12 30.80 33.63
C ALA A 153 -23.71 29.44 34.23
N LEU A 154 -24.68 28.58 34.56
CA LEU A 154 -24.43 27.22 35.07
C LEU A 154 -23.68 26.36 34.04
N PHE A 155 -24.14 26.34 32.78
CA PHE A 155 -23.50 25.56 31.73
C PHE A 155 -22.13 26.14 31.34
N GLY A 156 -21.97 27.46 31.27
CA GLY A 156 -20.67 28.09 31.01
C GLY A 156 -19.63 27.76 32.09
N MET A 157 -20.03 27.78 33.37
CA MET A 157 -19.18 27.36 34.50
C MET A 157 -18.84 25.85 34.44
N HIS A 158 -19.80 25.01 34.02
CA HIS A 158 -19.56 23.59 33.81
C HIS A 158 -18.54 23.34 32.68
N GLY A 159 -18.68 24.04 31.55
CA GLY A 159 -17.72 24.00 30.43
C GLY A 159 -16.31 24.42 30.87
N GLN A 160 -16.16 25.52 31.60
CA GLN A 160 -14.87 25.97 32.14
C GLN A 160 -14.25 24.93 33.09
N THR A 161 -15.07 24.30 33.94
CA THR A 161 -14.62 23.22 34.84
C THR A 161 -14.19 21.97 34.08
N TYR A 162 -14.91 21.61 33.01
CA TYR A 162 -14.58 20.50 32.12
C TYR A 162 -13.26 20.74 31.35
N GLN A 163 -13.03 21.95 30.84
CA GLN A 163 -11.76 22.30 30.18
C GLN A 163 -10.58 22.21 31.15
N ALA A 164 -10.73 22.70 32.38
CA ALA A 164 -9.72 22.59 33.43
C ALA A 164 -9.43 21.14 33.89
N LEU A 165 -10.37 20.21 33.68
CA LEU A 165 -10.16 18.77 33.89
C LEU A 165 -9.47 18.12 32.68
N SER A 166 -9.90 18.45 31.47
CA SER A 166 -9.33 17.91 30.21
C SER A 166 -7.86 18.26 30.05
N ALA A 167 -7.43 19.47 30.43
CA ALA A 167 -6.02 19.85 30.46
C ALA A 167 -5.18 18.98 31.43
N ARG A 168 -5.77 18.51 32.55
CA ARG A 168 -5.10 17.60 33.49
C ARG A 168 -5.06 16.16 32.98
N ALA A 169 -6.08 15.75 32.23
CA ALA A 169 -6.08 14.46 31.55
C ALA A 169 -5.02 14.40 30.45
N ALA A 170 -4.88 15.45 29.63
CA ALA A 170 -3.82 15.57 28.62
C ALA A 170 -2.41 15.46 29.24
N ALA A 171 -2.13 16.23 30.30
CA ALA A 171 -0.83 16.18 30.99
C ALA A 171 -0.56 14.86 31.76
N PHE A 172 -1.58 14.02 31.97
CA PHE A 172 -1.41 12.63 32.43
C PHE A 172 -1.13 11.70 31.25
N HIS A 173 -1.87 11.86 30.14
CA HIS A 173 -1.75 11.09 28.91
C HIS A 173 -0.37 11.22 28.25
N GLU A 174 0.16 12.44 28.14
CA GLU A 174 1.54 12.70 27.69
C GLU A 174 2.56 11.89 28.47
N ARG A 175 2.43 11.86 29.81
CA ARG A 175 3.34 11.13 30.70
C ARG A 175 3.18 9.62 30.58
N PHE A 176 1.96 9.15 30.28
CA PHE A 176 1.70 7.74 30.01
C PHE A 176 2.36 7.30 28.68
N VAL A 177 2.16 8.06 27.60
CA VAL A 177 2.82 7.85 26.30
C VAL A 177 4.34 7.90 26.45
N GLN A 178 4.89 8.91 27.12
CA GLN A 178 6.32 9.05 27.38
C GLN A 178 6.88 7.87 28.18
N ALA A 179 6.18 7.41 29.22
CA ALA A 179 6.59 6.24 30.00
C ALA A 179 6.52 4.94 29.18
N LEU A 180 5.53 4.80 28.29
CA LEU A 180 5.37 3.63 27.43
C LEU A 180 6.48 3.55 26.37
N ALA A 181 6.77 4.65 25.67
CA ALA A 181 7.88 4.76 24.72
C ALA A 181 9.25 4.55 25.40
N THR A 182 9.46 5.13 26.59
CA THR A 182 10.68 4.89 27.39
C THR A 182 10.79 3.42 27.82
N GLY A 183 9.66 2.78 28.11
CA GLY A 183 9.58 1.34 28.41
C GLY A 183 10.01 0.48 27.23
N GLY A 184 9.46 0.73 26.03
CA GLY A 184 9.86 0.04 24.79
C GLY A 184 11.36 0.19 24.51
N GLY A 185 11.87 1.43 24.52
CA GLY A 185 13.30 1.69 24.32
C GLY A 185 14.22 1.05 25.36
N ALA A 186 13.76 0.86 26.60
CA ALA A 186 14.53 0.16 27.63
C ALA A 186 14.63 -1.36 27.39
N TYR A 187 13.63 -1.98 26.76
CA TYR A 187 13.72 -3.39 26.36
C TYR A 187 14.58 -3.56 25.09
N ALA A 188 14.37 -2.74 24.06
CA ALA A 188 15.20 -2.76 22.85
C ALA A 188 16.70 -2.53 23.17
N ALA A 189 17.02 -1.60 24.09
CA ALA A 189 18.39 -1.39 24.56
C ALA A 189 18.98 -2.60 25.31
N ALA A 190 18.15 -3.42 25.97
CA ALA A 190 18.59 -4.66 26.61
C ALA A 190 18.87 -5.77 25.59
N GLU A 191 18.16 -5.80 24.46
CA GLU A 191 18.40 -6.71 23.34
C GLU A 191 19.66 -6.30 22.56
N ALA A 192 19.84 -5.02 22.26
CA ALA A 192 21.09 -4.49 21.68
C ALA A 192 22.31 -4.76 22.59
N ALA A 193 22.18 -4.61 23.91
CA ALA A 193 23.22 -4.99 24.86
C ALA A 193 23.49 -6.51 24.89
N SER A 194 22.49 -7.33 24.56
CA SER A 194 22.62 -8.78 24.43
C SER A 194 23.26 -9.22 23.10
N ALA A 195 23.18 -8.39 22.06
CA ALA A 195 23.85 -8.59 20.77
C ALA A 195 25.35 -8.21 20.77
N SER A 196 25.80 -7.39 21.73
CA SER A 196 27.21 -6.96 21.86
C SER A 196 28.28 -8.07 21.72
N PRO A 197 28.09 -9.31 22.23
CA PRO A 197 29.05 -10.40 22.03
C PRO A 197 29.15 -10.91 20.59
N LEU A 198 28.12 -10.75 19.74
CA LEU A 198 28.17 -11.13 18.33
C LEU A 198 29.06 -10.17 17.54
N GLN A 199 28.98 -8.85 17.79
CA GLN A 199 29.79 -7.86 17.07
C GLN A 199 31.29 -8.16 17.19
N GLY A 200 31.78 -8.43 18.41
CA GLY A 200 33.19 -8.77 18.62
C GLY A 200 33.63 -10.09 17.96
N ALA A 201 32.69 -11.01 17.65
CA ALA A 201 32.97 -12.21 16.87
C ALA A 201 32.97 -11.93 15.35
N LEU A 202 32.06 -11.06 14.88
CA LEU A 202 32.06 -10.56 13.50
C LEU A 202 33.34 -9.80 13.19
N ASP A 203 33.76 -8.86 14.04
CA ASP A 203 34.99 -8.08 13.85
C ASP A 203 36.22 -8.99 13.68
N LEU A 204 36.33 -10.06 14.49
CA LEU A 204 37.40 -11.04 14.42
C LEU A 204 37.38 -11.85 13.10
N LEU A 205 36.20 -12.23 12.63
CA LEU A 205 36.00 -12.95 11.37
C LEU A 205 36.27 -12.06 10.14
N ASN A 206 36.00 -10.76 10.28
CA ASN A 206 36.06 -9.75 9.23
C ASN A 206 37.46 -9.13 9.04
N ALA A 207 38.27 -9.06 10.10
CA ALA A 207 39.60 -8.46 10.08
C ALA A 207 40.54 -9.00 8.98
N PRO A 208 40.62 -10.32 8.68
CA PRO A 208 41.49 -10.84 7.62
C PRO A 208 41.10 -10.32 6.23
N THR A 209 39.79 -10.29 5.93
CA THR A 209 39.27 -9.75 4.66
C THR A 209 39.40 -8.25 4.55
N GLN A 210 39.11 -7.50 5.63
CA GLN A 210 39.25 -6.05 5.61
C GLN A 210 40.70 -5.62 5.38
N ALA A 211 41.66 -6.35 5.95
CA ALA A 211 43.08 -6.11 5.73
C ALA A 211 43.58 -6.54 4.33
N LEU A 212 42.97 -7.55 3.71
CA LEU A 212 43.43 -8.11 2.42
C LEU A 212 42.73 -7.50 1.20
N LEU A 213 41.45 -7.14 1.32
CA LEU A 213 40.56 -6.79 0.21
C LEU A 213 39.92 -5.40 0.35
N GLY A 214 40.12 -4.70 1.48
CA GLY A 214 39.51 -3.39 1.77
C GLY A 214 37.98 -3.41 1.95
N ARG A 215 37.38 -4.60 1.86
CA ARG A 215 35.98 -4.91 2.19
C ARG A 215 35.98 -6.15 3.09
N PRO A 216 35.14 -6.23 4.14
CA PRO A 216 35.12 -7.39 5.02
C PRO A 216 34.21 -8.52 4.47
N LEU A 217 34.05 -9.61 5.23
CA LEU A 217 33.45 -10.87 4.77
C LEU A 217 31.93 -10.94 4.98
N ILE A 218 31.45 -10.54 6.17
CA ILE A 218 30.05 -10.67 6.61
C ILE A 218 29.63 -9.40 7.36
N GLY A 219 28.63 -8.71 6.83
CA GLY A 219 28.07 -7.47 7.36
C GLY A 219 27.34 -6.68 6.28
N ASN A 220 26.45 -5.78 6.70
CA ASN A 220 25.64 -5.00 5.77
C ASN A 220 26.34 -3.70 5.39
N GLY A 221 25.94 -3.12 4.27
CA GLY A 221 26.41 -1.81 3.83
C GLY A 221 26.00 -0.70 4.81
N ALA A 222 26.78 0.38 4.87
CA ALA A 222 26.41 1.53 5.70
C ALA A 222 25.31 2.35 5.01
N ASN A 223 24.24 2.67 5.74
CA ASN A 223 23.19 3.55 5.23
C ASN A 223 23.74 4.95 4.93
N GLY A 224 23.30 5.55 3.82
CA GLY A 224 23.69 6.90 3.42
C GLY A 224 23.11 7.95 4.39
N ALA A 225 23.86 9.02 4.64
CA ALA A 225 23.41 10.05 5.58
C ALA A 225 22.19 10.82 5.05
N PRO A 226 21.09 10.95 5.81
CA PRO A 226 19.93 11.75 5.41
C PRO A 226 20.31 13.18 5.04
N GLY A 227 19.66 13.72 4.00
CA GLY A 227 19.93 15.04 3.44
C GLY A 227 21.22 15.18 2.63
N SER A 228 22.11 14.19 2.60
CA SER A 228 23.36 14.31 1.84
C SER A 228 23.25 13.84 0.39
N GLY A 229 22.15 13.17 0.02
CA GLY A 229 22.03 12.45 -1.26
C GLY A 229 23.13 11.40 -1.46
N ALA A 230 23.80 10.95 -0.39
CA ALA A 230 24.89 9.99 -0.47
C ALA A 230 24.35 8.57 -0.70
N ASN A 231 24.96 7.86 -1.64
CA ASN A 231 24.65 6.45 -1.85
C ASN A 231 24.88 5.64 -0.56
N GLY A 232 24.07 4.60 -0.37
CA GLY A 232 24.38 3.56 0.61
C GLY A 232 25.65 2.80 0.21
N GLY A 233 26.41 2.32 1.19
CA GLY A 233 27.59 1.50 0.97
C GLY A 233 27.21 0.09 0.49
N ASP A 234 28.07 -0.56 -0.28
CA ASP A 234 27.85 -1.95 -0.69
C ASP A 234 27.86 -2.93 0.50
N GLY A 235 27.10 -4.01 0.37
CA GLY A 235 27.14 -5.18 1.26
C GLY A 235 28.47 -5.93 1.20
N TRP A 236 28.78 -6.68 2.26
CA TRP A 236 30.11 -7.28 2.44
C TRP A 236 30.24 -8.61 1.69
N ILE A 237 31.47 -9.09 1.50
CA ILE A 237 31.82 -9.95 0.34
C ILE A 237 30.97 -11.22 0.20
N LEU A 238 30.69 -11.93 1.29
CA LEU A 238 29.86 -13.15 1.27
C LEU A 238 28.42 -12.87 1.64
N PHE A 239 28.18 -12.33 2.84
CA PHE A 239 26.84 -12.09 3.37
C PHE A 239 26.70 -10.63 3.77
N GLY A 240 25.79 -9.92 3.12
CA GLY A 240 25.51 -8.52 3.41
C GLY A 240 24.50 -7.93 2.44
N SER A 241 23.43 -7.36 2.97
CA SER A 241 22.61 -6.39 2.22
C SER A 241 23.42 -5.13 1.93
N GLY A 242 23.08 -4.42 0.86
CA GLY A 242 23.58 -3.07 0.62
C GLY A 242 22.87 -2.08 1.52
N GLY A 243 23.58 -1.06 1.99
CA GLY A 243 22.97 0.00 2.81
C GLY A 243 21.95 0.80 1.99
N ALA A 244 20.91 1.28 2.65
CA ALA A 244 19.93 2.15 2.02
C ALA A 244 20.53 3.52 1.68
N GLY A 245 20.05 4.16 0.62
CA GLY A 245 20.51 5.47 0.16
C GLY A 245 20.06 6.60 1.09
N GLY A 246 20.94 7.57 1.33
CA GLY A 246 20.60 8.76 2.11
C GLY A 246 19.67 9.68 1.33
N SER A 247 18.64 10.22 1.98
CA SER A 247 17.71 11.16 1.34
C SER A 247 18.42 12.43 0.84
N GLY A 248 17.84 13.12 -0.13
CA GLY A 248 18.36 14.39 -0.64
C GLY A 248 17.98 15.58 0.25
N ALA A 249 18.88 16.56 0.40
CA ALA A 249 18.52 17.91 0.84
C ALA A 249 17.66 18.62 -0.23
N ALA A 250 17.06 19.76 0.10
CA ALA A 250 16.12 20.44 -0.78
C ALA A 250 16.63 20.65 -2.22
N GLY A 251 15.92 20.09 -3.22
CA GLY A 251 16.30 20.11 -4.64
C GLY A 251 17.42 19.14 -5.04
N MET A 252 18.05 18.44 -4.10
CA MET A 252 19.08 17.43 -4.35
C MET A 252 18.46 16.04 -4.49
N ALA A 253 18.97 15.24 -5.43
CA ALA A 253 18.54 13.86 -5.59
C ALA A 253 18.89 13.00 -4.35
N GLY A 254 18.10 11.97 -4.10
CA GLY A 254 18.41 10.94 -3.12
C GLY A 254 19.58 10.06 -3.60
N GLY A 255 20.34 9.52 -2.64
CA GLY A 255 21.43 8.60 -2.92
C GLY A 255 20.92 7.25 -3.40
N ASN A 256 21.67 6.57 -4.27
CA ASN A 256 21.32 5.21 -4.70
C ASN A 256 21.54 4.22 -3.53
N GLY A 257 20.76 3.15 -3.46
CA GLY A 257 21.03 2.05 -2.56
C GLY A 257 22.33 1.32 -2.92
N GLY A 258 23.03 0.79 -1.91
CA GLY A 258 24.25 0.02 -2.10
C GLY A 258 23.99 -1.33 -2.76
N ALA A 259 24.95 -1.85 -3.53
CA ALA A 259 24.84 -3.19 -4.09
C ALA A 259 25.15 -4.25 -3.02
N ALA A 260 24.43 -5.37 -3.02
CA ALA A 260 24.64 -6.46 -2.07
C ALA A 260 25.96 -7.23 -2.29
N GLY A 261 26.27 -8.13 -1.35
CA GLY A 261 27.36 -9.10 -1.46
C GLY A 261 27.09 -10.27 -2.43
N LEU A 262 27.74 -11.41 -2.19
CA LEU A 262 27.39 -12.66 -2.88
C LEU A 262 25.97 -13.15 -2.51
N PHE A 263 25.60 -12.96 -1.24
CA PHE A 263 24.27 -13.18 -0.68
C PHE A 263 23.82 -11.93 0.09
N GLY A 264 22.60 -11.46 -0.12
CA GLY A 264 22.03 -10.30 0.56
C GLY A 264 21.16 -9.46 -0.37
N ASN A 265 20.33 -8.58 0.19
CA ASN A 265 19.43 -7.75 -0.61
C ASN A 265 20.11 -6.43 -1.03
N GLY A 266 19.73 -5.88 -2.18
CA GLY A 266 20.19 -4.55 -2.57
C GLY A 266 19.48 -3.48 -1.72
N GLY A 267 20.21 -2.49 -1.24
CA GLY A 267 19.62 -1.45 -0.37
C GLY A 267 18.57 -0.62 -1.09
N ALA A 268 17.60 -0.07 -0.38
CA ALA A 268 16.62 0.86 -0.95
C ALA A 268 17.30 2.17 -1.43
N GLY A 269 16.74 2.80 -2.46
CA GLY A 269 17.17 4.11 -2.93
C GLY A 269 16.59 5.22 -2.06
N GLY A 270 17.41 6.21 -1.69
CA GLY A 270 16.98 7.31 -0.83
C GLY A 270 15.94 8.22 -1.50
N ALA A 271 15.01 8.75 -0.71
CA ALA A 271 14.02 9.71 -1.19
C ALA A 271 14.66 11.01 -1.71
N GLY A 272 14.12 11.56 -2.79
CA GLY A 272 14.53 12.83 -3.36
C GLY A 272 14.15 14.03 -2.47
N GLY A 273 15.00 15.07 -2.47
CA GLY A 273 14.77 16.25 -1.64
C GLY A 273 13.77 17.23 -2.24
N SER A 274 12.70 17.53 -1.51
CA SER A 274 11.65 18.48 -1.89
C SER A 274 12.17 19.90 -2.07
N ALA A 275 11.67 20.65 -3.06
CA ALA A 275 12.13 21.98 -3.41
C ALA A 275 11.03 23.04 -3.31
N THR A 276 11.27 24.09 -2.53
CA THR A 276 10.45 25.33 -2.55
C THR A 276 10.66 26.16 -3.82
N ALA A 277 11.80 25.97 -4.49
CA ALA A 277 12.22 26.71 -5.66
C ALA A 277 13.03 25.82 -6.62
N GLY A 278 12.65 25.81 -7.90
CA GLY A 278 13.26 24.96 -8.93
C GLY A 278 12.83 23.49 -8.87
N ALA A 279 13.41 22.67 -9.74
CA ALA A 279 13.15 21.23 -9.79
C ALA A 279 13.52 20.54 -8.46
N ALA A 280 12.64 19.65 -8.00
CA ALA A 280 12.89 18.82 -6.84
C ALA A 280 13.82 17.64 -7.19
N GLY A 281 14.51 17.11 -6.18
CA GLY A 281 15.45 16.03 -6.37
C GLY A 281 14.77 14.73 -6.80
N ALA A 282 15.31 14.03 -7.79
CA ALA A 282 14.88 12.66 -8.11
C ALA A 282 15.16 11.69 -6.95
N GLY A 283 14.40 10.62 -6.85
CA GLY A 283 14.73 9.51 -5.96
C GLY A 283 15.98 8.77 -6.42
N GLY A 284 16.76 8.24 -5.47
CA GLY A 284 17.91 7.40 -5.78
C GLY A 284 17.46 6.04 -6.34
N ASN A 285 18.26 5.43 -7.21
CA ASN A 285 17.94 4.07 -7.70
C ASN A 285 18.17 3.04 -6.58
N GLY A 286 17.42 1.94 -6.60
CA GLY A 286 17.64 0.82 -5.70
C GLY A 286 18.93 0.05 -6.01
N GLY A 287 19.54 -0.50 -4.98
CA GLY A 287 20.77 -1.28 -5.06
C GLY A 287 20.57 -2.64 -5.74
N ALA A 288 21.61 -3.16 -6.38
CA ALA A 288 21.55 -4.50 -6.99
C ALA A 288 21.48 -5.61 -5.94
N GLY A 289 20.66 -6.63 -6.19
CA GLY A 289 20.51 -7.80 -5.32
C GLY A 289 21.74 -8.73 -5.36
N GLY A 290 21.90 -9.55 -4.32
CA GLY A 290 23.10 -10.36 -4.11
C GLY A 290 23.46 -11.25 -5.29
N LEU A 291 24.75 -11.25 -5.67
CA LEU A 291 25.24 -11.82 -6.94
C LEU A 291 24.77 -13.25 -7.20
N LEU A 292 24.55 -14.04 -6.13
CA LEU A 292 23.87 -15.33 -6.19
C LEU A 292 22.40 -15.23 -5.76
N PHE A 293 22.12 -14.77 -4.54
CA PHE A 293 20.76 -14.68 -3.99
C PHE A 293 20.50 -13.38 -3.21
N GLY A 294 19.28 -12.87 -3.33
CA GLY A 294 18.73 -11.73 -2.59
C GLY A 294 17.85 -10.87 -3.50
N ALA A 295 16.85 -10.19 -2.94
CA ALA A 295 16.06 -9.22 -3.71
C ALA A 295 16.90 -7.98 -4.04
N ALA A 296 16.64 -7.32 -5.15
CA ALA A 296 17.20 -5.99 -5.39
C ALA A 296 16.33 -4.91 -4.75
N GLY A 297 16.95 -3.79 -4.38
CA GLY A 297 16.31 -2.73 -3.61
C GLY A 297 15.26 -1.97 -4.40
N ALA A 298 14.23 -1.47 -3.72
CA ALA A 298 13.31 -0.51 -4.30
C ALA A 298 14.02 0.82 -4.63
N GLY A 299 13.58 1.50 -5.69
CA GLY A 299 13.99 2.87 -5.95
C GLY A 299 13.27 3.86 -5.03
N GLY A 300 13.96 4.95 -4.69
CA GLY A 300 13.42 5.99 -3.82
C GLY A 300 12.32 6.81 -4.48
N ASN A 301 11.41 7.33 -3.68
CA ASN A 301 10.39 8.27 -4.15
C ASN A 301 11.03 9.62 -4.56
N GLY A 302 10.48 10.25 -5.59
CA GLY A 302 10.88 11.57 -6.06
C GLY A 302 10.46 12.70 -5.10
N GLY A 303 11.27 13.75 -5.01
CA GLY A 303 10.99 14.92 -4.19
C GLY A 303 9.85 15.78 -4.73
N LEU A 304 9.17 16.50 -3.84
CA LEU A 304 8.02 17.37 -4.13
C LEU A 304 8.45 18.81 -4.54
N SER A 305 7.76 19.46 -5.48
CA SER A 305 8.08 20.84 -5.88
C SER A 305 6.95 21.86 -5.69
N LEU A 306 7.27 22.99 -5.03
CA LEU A 306 6.33 24.09 -4.72
C LEU A 306 6.39 25.30 -5.67
N GLY A 307 7.30 25.34 -6.65
CA GLY A 307 7.24 26.27 -7.78
C GLY A 307 7.29 27.78 -7.47
N LEU A 308 7.64 28.23 -6.26
CA LEU A 308 7.53 29.63 -5.85
C LEU A 308 8.59 30.56 -6.49
N GLY A 309 8.31 31.03 -7.70
CA GLY A 309 8.69 32.37 -8.15
C GLY A 309 10.12 32.59 -8.67
N VAL A 310 10.93 31.57 -8.93
CA VAL A 310 12.29 31.72 -9.49
C VAL A 310 12.65 30.71 -10.58
N THR A 311 13.57 31.10 -11.46
CA THR A 311 13.98 30.37 -12.67
C THR A 311 15.07 29.32 -12.40
N GLY A 312 14.81 28.05 -12.74
CA GLY A 312 15.78 26.96 -12.80
C GLY A 312 15.09 25.60 -12.77
N GLY A 313 15.62 24.52 -13.34
CA GLY A 313 16.85 24.30 -14.11
C GLY A 313 16.83 22.88 -14.67
N ALA A 314 17.64 22.56 -15.70
CA ALA A 314 17.52 21.28 -16.40
C ALA A 314 17.82 20.05 -15.50
N GLY A 315 16.89 19.09 -15.48
CA GLY A 315 16.98 17.87 -14.67
C GLY A 315 18.07 16.88 -15.11
N GLY A 316 18.50 16.03 -14.18
CA GLY A 316 19.58 15.07 -14.39
C GLY A 316 19.19 13.85 -15.24
N VAL A 317 20.14 13.44 -16.09
CA VAL A 317 20.20 12.22 -16.92
C VAL A 317 19.23 11.07 -16.56
N GLY A 318 18.27 10.79 -17.45
CA GLY A 318 17.42 9.59 -17.36
C GLY A 318 16.57 9.35 -18.63
N GLY A 319 15.85 10.36 -19.10
CA GLY A 319 14.96 10.28 -20.28
C GLY A 319 15.51 11.00 -21.51
N ALA A 320 15.48 10.32 -22.67
CA ALA A 320 15.84 10.90 -23.97
C ALA A 320 14.59 11.33 -24.75
N GLY A 321 13.94 12.43 -24.32
CA GLY A 321 12.74 12.98 -24.95
C GLY A 321 12.11 14.08 -24.10
N GLY A 322 12.14 15.35 -24.49
CA GLY A 322 12.80 15.92 -25.67
C GLY A 322 13.13 17.41 -25.51
N VAL A 323 13.99 17.92 -26.38
CA VAL A 323 14.41 19.34 -26.37
C VAL A 323 13.55 20.12 -27.37
N GLY A 324 12.51 20.83 -26.91
CA GLY A 324 11.67 21.63 -27.80
C GLY A 324 10.52 22.35 -27.11
N GLY A 325 10.58 23.69 -27.06
CA GLY A 325 9.55 24.55 -26.51
C GLY A 325 9.93 25.14 -25.14
N GLY A 326 9.81 26.46 -24.99
CA GLY A 326 10.10 27.15 -23.74
C GLY A 326 8.94 27.07 -22.75
N GLY A 327 8.91 26.01 -21.93
CA GLY A 327 8.11 25.95 -20.71
C GLY A 327 8.94 26.45 -19.52
N VAL A 328 8.36 27.33 -18.70
CA VAL A 328 9.02 27.87 -17.49
C VAL A 328 8.24 27.37 -16.28
N GLY A 329 8.78 26.37 -15.59
CA GLY A 329 8.14 25.77 -14.44
C GLY A 329 9.13 24.91 -13.64
N ALA A 330 8.84 24.75 -12.36
CA ALA A 330 9.50 23.76 -11.53
C ALA A 330 8.91 22.36 -11.79
N THR A 331 9.66 21.31 -11.49
CA THR A 331 9.21 19.92 -11.69
C THR A 331 9.39 19.13 -10.41
N GLY A 332 8.56 18.10 -10.24
CA GLY A 332 8.82 17.06 -9.24
C GLY A 332 10.13 16.34 -9.57
N GLY A 333 10.65 15.59 -8.60
CA GLY A 333 11.71 14.63 -8.83
C GLY A 333 11.17 13.37 -9.48
N ALA A 334 11.84 12.82 -10.49
CA ALA A 334 11.50 11.49 -10.99
C ALA A 334 11.66 10.42 -9.88
N GLY A 335 10.86 9.38 -9.91
CA GLY A 335 11.06 8.21 -9.07
C GLY A 335 12.36 7.49 -9.43
N GLY A 336 13.09 7.00 -8.43
CA GLY A 336 14.28 6.18 -8.67
C GLY A 336 13.92 4.83 -9.27
N ASN A 337 14.75 4.28 -10.16
CA ASN A 337 14.51 2.95 -10.70
C ASN A 337 14.80 1.87 -9.65
N GLY A 338 14.08 0.75 -9.70
CA GLY A 338 14.40 -0.42 -8.89
C GLY A 338 15.72 -1.07 -9.30
N GLY A 339 16.42 -1.65 -8.32
CA GLY A 339 17.70 -2.33 -8.57
C GLY A 339 17.54 -3.60 -9.41
N ALA A 340 18.61 -4.03 -10.10
CA ALA A 340 18.61 -5.29 -10.84
C ALA A 340 18.91 -6.49 -9.91
N GLY A 341 18.21 -7.60 -10.11
CA GLY A 341 18.45 -8.84 -9.37
C GLY A 341 19.79 -9.51 -9.73
N GLY A 342 20.53 -10.00 -8.72
CA GLY A 342 21.62 -10.96 -8.92
C GLY A 342 21.10 -12.34 -9.37
N LEU A 343 21.95 -13.37 -9.50
CA LEU A 343 21.66 -14.54 -10.35
C LEU A 343 20.27 -15.19 -10.15
N PHE A 344 19.84 -15.41 -8.91
CA PHE A 344 18.51 -15.90 -8.54
C PHE A 344 17.60 -14.83 -7.90
N GLY A 345 18.06 -13.59 -7.85
CA GLY A 345 17.35 -12.45 -7.25
C GLY A 345 16.26 -11.85 -8.13
N THR A 346 15.25 -11.26 -7.50
CA THR A 346 14.24 -10.44 -8.19
C THR A 346 14.74 -9.02 -8.40
N GLY A 347 14.18 -8.34 -9.40
CA GLY A 347 14.38 -6.91 -9.57
C GLY A 347 13.52 -6.10 -8.60
N GLY A 348 14.02 -4.96 -8.15
CA GLY A 348 13.36 -4.08 -7.19
C GLY A 348 12.21 -3.27 -7.79
N HIS A 349 11.30 -2.78 -6.96
CA HIS A 349 10.25 -1.86 -7.41
C HIS A 349 10.81 -0.49 -7.78
N GLY A 350 10.22 0.19 -8.76
CA GLY A 350 10.48 1.60 -9.02
C GLY A 350 9.80 2.49 -7.97
N GLY A 351 10.46 3.57 -7.56
CA GLY A 351 9.88 4.57 -6.66
C GLY A 351 8.83 5.45 -7.34
N ALA A 352 7.91 6.03 -6.58
CA ALA A 352 6.93 6.97 -7.10
C ALA A 352 7.59 8.27 -7.57
N GLY A 353 7.04 8.89 -8.61
CA GLY A 353 7.38 10.25 -9.02
C GLY A 353 6.87 11.30 -8.03
N GLY A 354 7.58 12.42 -7.93
CA GLY A 354 7.22 13.53 -7.06
C GLY A 354 6.15 14.45 -7.69
N ASN A 355 5.25 14.95 -6.84
CA ASN A 355 4.18 15.87 -7.22
C ASN A 355 4.70 17.31 -7.44
N SER A 356 3.88 18.11 -8.12
CA SER A 356 4.14 19.52 -8.43
C SER A 356 2.90 20.40 -8.22
N THR A 357 3.06 21.46 -7.45
CA THR A 357 2.06 22.52 -7.23
C THR A 357 1.66 23.24 -8.52
N SER A 358 0.50 23.92 -8.54
CA SER A 358 -0.14 24.37 -9.78
C SER A 358 0.47 25.63 -10.43
N GLY A 359 1.14 25.48 -11.58
CA GLY A 359 1.36 26.60 -12.52
C GLY A 359 2.50 26.41 -13.52
N ALA A 360 2.20 25.91 -14.73
CA ALA A 360 3.18 25.60 -15.80
C ALA A 360 4.30 24.60 -15.40
N THR A 361 4.09 23.93 -14.27
CA THR A 361 4.89 22.91 -13.60
C THR A 361 4.53 21.50 -14.10
N SER A 362 5.45 20.55 -13.96
CA SER A 362 5.19 19.14 -14.29
C SER A 362 5.38 18.21 -13.09
N GLY A 363 4.41 17.31 -12.88
CA GLY A 363 4.63 16.09 -12.11
C GLY A 363 5.65 15.20 -12.81
N ALA A 364 6.36 14.37 -12.06
CA ALA A 364 7.51 13.64 -12.58
C ALA A 364 7.22 12.15 -12.79
N PRO A 365 7.85 11.48 -13.77
CA PRO A 365 7.59 10.06 -14.04
C PRO A 365 7.94 9.17 -12.84
N GLY A 366 7.19 8.08 -12.72
CA GLY A 366 7.54 6.98 -11.81
C GLY A 366 8.80 6.26 -12.28
N GLY A 367 9.58 5.75 -11.33
CA GLY A 367 10.78 4.97 -11.63
C GLY A 367 10.42 3.63 -12.29
N ALA A 368 11.26 3.15 -13.20
CA ALA A 368 11.09 1.82 -13.77
C ALA A 368 11.42 0.74 -12.75
N GLY A 369 10.70 -0.38 -12.79
CA GLY A 369 11.03 -1.57 -12.02
C GLY A 369 12.32 -2.22 -12.54
N GLY A 370 13.11 -2.77 -11.63
CA GLY A 370 14.36 -3.46 -11.96
C GLY A 370 14.12 -4.80 -12.64
N ASN A 371 15.02 -5.19 -13.54
CA ASN A 371 14.98 -6.52 -14.15
C ASN A 371 15.32 -7.62 -13.12
N ALA A 372 14.71 -8.78 -13.28
CA ALA A 372 15.09 -10.00 -12.56
C ALA A 372 16.52 -10.45 -12.94
N GLY A 373 17.14 -11.23 -12.06
CA GLY A 373 18.33 -12.01 -12.41
C GLY A 373 18.05 -13.07 -13.48
N TRP A 374 19.10 -13.65 -14.04
CA TRP A 374 18.98 -14.67 -15.11
C TRP A 374 18.13 -15.89 -14.70
N PHE A 375 18.17 -16.30 -13.44
CA PHE A 375 17.26 -17.29 -12.85
C PHE A 375 16.34 -16.68 -11.78
N GLY A 376 16.26 -15.34 -11.74
CA GLY A 376 15.36 -14.60 -10.87
C GLY A 376 13.89 -14.83 -11.26
N PRO A 377 12.99 -15.04 -10.30
CA PRO A 377 11.62 -15.44 -10.60
C PRO A 377 10.74 -14.28 -11.09
N ILE A 378 11.04 -13.03 -10.73
CA ILE A 378 10.16 -11.85 -10.92
C ILE A 378 10.99 -10.59 -11.19
N GLY A 379 10.62 -9.82 -12.22
CA GLY A 379 11.05 -8.42 -12.39
C GLY A 379 10.18 -7.48 -11.58
N GLY A 380 10.72 -6.40 -11.04
CA GLY A 380 9.97 -5.52 -10.12
C GLY A 380 8.92 -4.66 -10.83
N ASP A 381 7.85 -4.30 -10.14
CA ASP A 381 6.84 -3.36 -10.66
C ASP A 381 7.41 -1.94 -10.80
N GLY A 382 6.92 -1.17 -11.77
CA GLY A 382 7.21 0.26 -11.91
C GLY A 382 6.44 1.11 -10.90
N GLY A 383 7.02 2.25 -10.51
CA GLY A 383 6.44 3.19 -9.56
C GLY A 383 5.34 4.06 -10.18
N ALA A 384 4.46 4.61 -9.34
CA ALA A 384 3.43 5.55 -9.78
C ALA A 384 4.04 6.86 -10.34
N GLY A 385 3.39 7.48 -11.32
CA GLY A 385 3.71 8.82 -11.79
C GLY A 385 3.27 9.88 -10.78
N GLY A 386 4.11 10.91 -10.59
CA GLY A 386 3.82 12.05 -9.72
C GLY A 386 2.90 13.08 -10.37
N ASP A 387 2.15 13.79 -9.55
CA ASP A 387 1.01 14.60 -10.00
C ASP A 387 1.38 16.03 -10.43
N GLY A 388 0.55 16.66 -11.27
CA GLY A 388 0.71 18.08 -11.65
C GLY A 388 -0.06 18.49 -12.91
N GLN A 389 0.14 19.73 -13.39
CA GLN A 389 -0.55 20.21 -14.60
C GLN A 389 -0.15 19.42 -15.86
N ALA A 390 1.15 19.16 -16.03
CA ALA A 390 1.65 18.10 -16.91
C ALA A 390 2.19 16.96 -16.02
N PRO A 391 1.45 15.87 -15.80
CA PRO A 391 1.80 14.86 -14.79
C PRO A 391 2.82 13.85 -15.29
N GLY A 392 3.40 13.10 -14.36
CA GLY A 392 4.25 11.98 -14.67
C GLY A 392 3.46 10.78 -15.22
N PRO A 393 3.94 10.12 -16.28
CA PRO A 393 3.50 8.76 -16.58
C PRO A 393 4.01 7.78 -15.51
N GLY A 394 3.34 6.63 -15.39
CA GLY A 394 3.80 5.54 -14.55
C GLY A 394 5.08 4.90 -15.07
N GLY A 395 5.89 4.37 -14.16
CA GLY A 395 7.13 3.67 -14.49
C GLY A 395 6.86 2.33 -15.19
N ALA A 396 7.75 1.94 -16.11
CA ALA A 396 7.69 0.63 -16.75
C ALA A 396 8.01 -0.50 -15.76
N GLY A 397 7.36 -1.66 -15.90
CA GLY A 397 7.71 -2.87 -15.17
C GLY A 397 9.04 -3.48 -15.64
N GLY A 398 9.79 -4.05 -14.71
CA GLY A 398 11.05 -4.75 -14.97
C GLY A 398 10.83 -6.11 -15.64
N ASN A 399 11.76 -6.54 -16.49
CA ASN A 399 11.64 -7.80 -17.22
C ASN A 399 12.02 -9.01 -16.36
N GLY A 400 11.41 -10.16 -16.64
CA GLY A 400 11.79 -11.46 -16.11
C GLY A 400 13.14 -11.96 -16.67
N GLY A 401 13.70 -12.98 -16.03
CA GLY A 401 15.02 -13.55 -16.38
C GLY A 401 15.00 -14.49 -17.58
N LEU A 402 15.47 -15.72 -17.39
CA LEU A 402 15.30 -16.82 -18.36
C LEU A 402 13.92 -17.48 -18.23
N PHE A 403 13.39 -17.50 -17.01
CA PHE A 403 12.18 -18.23 -16.59
C PHE A 403 11.16 -17.38 -15.79
N GLY A 404 11.52 -16.14 -15.44
CA GLY A 404 10.74 -15.31 -14.51
C GLY A 404 9.57 -14.58 -15.17
N VAL A 405 8.62 -14.11 -14.38
CA VAL A 405 7.57 -13.20 -14.86
C VAL A 405 8.07 -11.76 -14.91
N GLY A 406 7.48 -10.95 -15.79
CA GLY A 406 7.69 -9.50 -15.79
C GLY A 406 6.92 -8.82 -14.66
N GLY A 407 7.46 -7.72 -14.14
CA GLY A 407 6.79 -6.86 -13.18
C GLY A 407 5.72 -5.99 -13.84
N ASN A 408 4.76 -5.52 -13.05
CA ASN A 408 3.69 -4.67 -13.56
C ASN A 408 4.18 -3.24 -13.86
N GLY A 409 3.48 -2.52 -14.73
CA GLY A 409 3.66 -1.08 -14.92
C GLY A 409 2.97 -0.27 -13.82
N GLY A 410 3.58 0.84 -13.42
CA GLY A 410 3.01 1.76 -12.43
C GLY A 410 1.85 2.60 -13.00
N THR A 411 0.98 3.10 -12.13
CA THR A 411 -0.13 3.99 -12.54
C THR A 411 0.36 5.39 -12.91
N GLY A 412 -0.27 6.05 -13.89
CA GLY A 412 0.04 7.45 -14.23
C GLY A 412 -0.57 8.48 -13.25
N GLY A 413 0.07 9.64 -13.11
CA GLY A 413 -0.33 10.73 -12.19
C GLY A 413 -1.58 11.51 -12.62
N HIS A 414 -2.20 12.24 -11.69
CA HIS A 414 -3.41 13.04 -11.93
C HIS A 414 -3.10 14.43 -12.52
N SER A 415 -4.06 15.03 -13.24
CA SER A 415 -3.93 16.38 -13.81
C SER A 415 -5.27 17.10 -14.06
N SER A 416 -5.24 18.42 -14.06
CA SER A 416 -6.36 19.28 -14.48
C SER A 416 -6.44 19.55 -16.00
N ILE A 417 -5.63 18.88 -16.84
CA ILE A 417 -5.52 19.14 -18.30
C ILE A 417 -5.42 17.84 -19.10
N ALA A 418 -4.46 16.99 -18.77
CA ALA A 418 -4.27 15.68 -19.39
C ALA A 418 -3.55 14.80 -18.39
N ALA A 419 -4.20 13.73 -17.92
CA ALA A 419 -3.63 12.88 -16.90
C ALA A 419 -2.56 11.91 -17.46
N GLY A 420 -1.68 11.42 -16.59
CA GLY A 420 -0.51 10.65 -16.97
C GLY A 420 -0.88 9.27 -17.50
N ASP A 421 -0.18 8.82 -18.54
CA ASP A 421 -0.32 7.46 -19.03
C ASP A 421 0.23 6.44 -18.01
N GLY A 422 -0.42 5.28 -17.91
CA GLY A 422 0.10 4.15 -17.13
C GLY A 422 1.35 3.56 -17.77
N GLY A 423 2.29 3.13 -16.95
CA GLY A 423 3.53 2.50 -17.41
C GLY A 423 3.27 1.13 -18.07
N PRO A 424 4.07 0.71 -19.07
CA PRO A 424 3.95 -0.61 -19.65
C PRO A 424 4.42 -1.69 -18.67
N GLY A 425 3.82 -2.88 -18.73
CA GLY A 425 4.29 -4.06 -18.00
C GLY A 425 5.60 -4.60 -18.58
N GLY A 426 6.45 -5.14 -17.71
CA GLY A 426 7.70 -5.80 -18.08
C GLY A 426 7.43 -7.12 -18.81
N ASN A 427 8.34 -7.51 -19.71
CA ASN A 427 8.21 -8.79 -20.42
C ASN A 427 8.56 -9.97 -19.50
N GLY A 428 7.95 -11.12 -19.74
CA GLY A 428 8.35 -12.40 -19.16
C GLY A 428 9.75 -12.83 -19.63
N GLY A 429 10.28 -13.85 -18.98
CA GLY A 429 11.64 -14.33 -19.18
C GLY A 429 11.88 -14.95 -20.56
N LEU A 430 13.12 -14.89 -21.04
CA LEU A 430 13.50 -15.14 -22.44
C LEU A 430 12.95 -16.46 -23.04
N LEU A 431 12.85 -17.53 -22.24
CA LEU A 431 12.30 -18.81 -22.65
C LEU A 431 10.93 -19.08 -22.04
N PHE A 432 10.75 -18.80 -20.76
CA PHE A 432 9.50 -19.05 -20.03
C PHE A 432 9.15 -17.85 -19.14
N GLY A 433 7.87 -17.67 -18.89
CA GLY A 433 7.35 -16.70 -17.94
C GLY A 433 6.34 -15.75 -18.57
N ASN A 434 5.45 -15.22 -17.74
CA ASN A 434 4.34 -14.39 -18.16
C ASN A 434 4.72 -12.91 -18.17
N GLY A 435 4.10 -12.13 -19.04
CA GLY A 435 4.27 -10.67 -19.04
C GLY A 435 3.55 -10.04 -17.85
N GLY A 436 4.13 -8.98 -17.28
CA GLY A 436 3.49 -8.19 -16.23
C GLY A 436 2.34 -7.34 -16.78
N ALA A 437 1.38 -6.98 -15.94
CA ALA A 437 0.26 -6.14 -16.37
C ALA A 437 0.69 -4.69 -16.62
N GLY A 438 0.04 -3.99 -17.54
CA GLY A 438 0.24 -2.55 -17.73
C GLY A 438 -0.46 -1.73 -16.63
N GLY A 439 0.13 -0.60 -16.23
CA GLY A 439 -0.44 0.26 -15.19
C GLY A 439 -1.69 1.01 -15.66
N ALA A 440 -2.57 1.38 -14.73
CA ALA A 440 -3.75 2.20 -15.05
C ALA A 440 -3.35 3.66 -15.38
N GLY A 441 -4.07 4.28 -16.30
CA GLY A 441 -3.93 5.71 -16.59
C GLY A 441 -4.49 6.59 -15.47
N GLY A 442 -3.88 7.75 -15.27
CA GLY A 442 -4.24 8.68 -14.20
C GLY A 442 -5.61 9.34 -14.39
N PRO A 443 -6.29 9.76 -13.32
CA PRO A 443 -7.55 10.48 -13.38
C PRO A 443 -7.32 11.95 -13.75
N ALA A 444 -8.16 12.49 -14.63
CA ALA A 444 -8.14 13.90 -15.00
C ALA A 444 -9.32 14.66 -14.39
N SER A 445 -9.11 15.95 -14.16
CA SER A 445 -10.04 16.84 -13.47
C SER A 445 -10.19 18.18 -14.21
N ASN A 446 -11.13 19.03 -13.80
CA ASN A 446 -11.29 20.42 -14.27
C ASN A 446 -11.42 20.66 -15.81
N GLY A 447 -11.76 19.63 -16.58
CA GLY A 447 -11.86 19.67 -18.04
C GLY A 447 -10.74 18.91 -18.77
N GLY A 448 -9.95 18.12 -18.06
CA GLY A 448 -8.86 17.33 -18.63
C GLY A 448 -9.27 15.96 -19.19
N ILE A 449 -8.42 15.46 -20.08
CA ILE A 449 -8.53 14.11 -20.67
C ILE A 449 -7.84 13.09 -19.76
N GLY A 450 -8.52 11.97 -19.46
CA GLY A 450 -7.94 10.88 -18.65
C GLY A 450 -6.71 10.23 -19.32
N GLY A 451 -5.75 9.79 -18.51
CA GLY A 451 -4.52 9.17 -19.02
C GLY A 451 -4.79 7.79 -19.63
N ASN A 452 -3.99 7.37 -20.60
CA ASN A 452 -4.17 6.04 -21.22
C ASN A 452 -3.62 4.94 -20.30
N GLY A 453 -4.20 3.75 -20.36
CA GLY A 453 -3.64 2.57 -19.71
C GLY A 453 -2.37 2.08 -20.40
N GLY A 454 -1.38 1.64 -19.62
CA GLY A 454 -0.14 1.07 -20.14
C GLY A 454 -0.38 -0.29 -20.81
N SER A 455 0.45 -0.64 -21.80
CA SER A 455 0.39 -1.96 -22.43
C SER A 455 0.91 -3.06 -21.48
N GLY A 456 0.27 -4.23 -21.47
CA GLY A 456 0.82 -5.41 -20.81
C GLY A 456 2.10 -5.90 -21.48
N GLY A 457 3.02 -6.47 -20.70
CA GLY A 457 4.26 -7.03 -21.21
C GLY A 457 4.06 -8.31 -22.01
N ASN A 458 4.99 -8.64 -22.89
CA ASN A 458 4.92 -9.90 -23.66
C ASN A 458 5.46 -11.08 -22.84
N ALA A 459 5.01 -12.28 -23.15
CA ALA A 459 5.48 -13.51 -22.52
C ALA A 459 6.86 -13.99 -23.04
N GLY A 460 7.40 -15.01 -22.37
CA GLY A 460 8.58 -15.76 -22.82
C GLY A 460 8.34 -16.60 -24.08
N LEU A 461 9.40 -16.81 -24.87
CA LEU A 461 9.31 -17.37 -26.23
C LEU A 461 8.65 -18.75 -26.31
N LEU A 462 8.92 -19.64 -25.35
CA LEU A 462 8.44 -21.03 -25.38
C LEU A 462 7.10 -21.17 -24.69
N ALA A 463 6.94 -20.69 -23.45
CA ALA A 463 5.64 -20.70 -22.81
C ALA A 463 5.42 -19.56 -21.81
N GLY A 464 4.23 -18.97 -21.89
CA GLY A 464 3.74 -17.96 -20.97
C GLY A 464 2.58 -17.16 -21.56
N ASP A 465 1.76 -16.59 -20.67
CA ASP A 465 0.68 -15.68 -21.00
C ASP A 465 1.20 -14.23 -21.16
N GLY A 466 0.63 -13.49 -22.10
CA GLY A 466 0.84 -12.05 -22.20
C GLY A 466 0.17 -11.31 -21.04
N GLY A 467 0.79 -10.22 -20.58
CA GLY A 467 0.24 -9.38 -19.51
C GLY A 467 -1.03 -8.66 -19.93
N ALA A 468 -1.96 -8.44 -19.00
CA ALA A 468 -3.15 -7.63 -19.26
C ALA A 468 -2.78 -6.15 -19.48
N GLY A 469 -3.49 -5.46 -20.37
CA GLY A 469 -3.38 -4.01 -20.53
C GLY A 469 -4.06 -3.27 -19.37
N GLY A 470 -3.48 -2.14 -18.97
CA GLY A 470 -4.01 -1.31 -17.89
C GLY A 470 -5.31 -0.59 -18.28
N ALA A 471 -6.15 -0.29 -17.29
CA ALA A 471 -7.37 0.49 -17.50
C ALA A 471 -7.06 1.96 -17.83
N GLY A 472 -7.89 2.58 -18.67
CA GLY A 472 -7.83 4.02 -18.94
C GLY A 472 -8.29 4.85 -17.75
N GLY A 473 -7.68 6.02 -17.58
CA GLY A 473 -8.01 7.01 -16.57
C GLY A 473 -9.35 7.71 -16.84
N ALA A 474 -10.05 8.11 -15.78
CA ALA A 474 -11.28 8.88 -15.90
C ALA A 474 -11.01 10.31 -16.39
N GLY A 475 -11.85 10.83 -17.28
CA GLY A 475 -11.92 12.26 -17.63
C GLY A 475 -12.93 13.00 -16.73
N GLY A 476 -12.64 14.25 -16.40
CA GLY A 476 -13.45 15.05 -15.47
C GLY A 476 -13.75 16.45 -16.02
N GLY A 477 -14.94 17.00 -15.75
CA GLY A 477 -15.37 18.27 -16.35
C GLY A 477 -16.30 19.10 -15.47
N ARG A 478 -15.82 20.28 -15.05
CA ARG A 478 -16.63 21.34 -14.39
C ARG A 478 -17.11 22.44 -15.37
N PHE A 479 -16.44 22.63 -16.52
CA PHE A 479 -16.62 23.81 -17.39
C PHE A 479 -16.68 23.46 -18.89
N GLY A 480 -17.82 22.93 -19.35
CA GLY A 480 -18.20 22.60 -20.75
C GLY A 480 -17.11 22.58 -21.85
N GLY A 481 -16.74 21.38 -22.28
CA GLY A 481 -15.70 21.12 -23.29
C GLY A 481 -15.52 19.61 -23.53
N ASN A 482 -14.63 19.24 -24.46
CA ASN A 482 -14.51 17.86 -24.95
C ASN A 482 -13.74 16.94 -23.97
N PHE A 483 -14.45 16.37 -22.99
CA PHE A 483 -13.86 15.65 -21.86
C PHE A 483 -13.94 14.13 -22.04
N ALA A 484 -12.84 13.57 -22.58
CA ALA A 484 -12.70 12.14 -22.84
C ALA A 484 -12.04 11.40 -21.66
N GLY A 485 -12.51 10.17 -21.38
CA GLY A 485 -11.70 9.19 -20.65
C GLY A 485 -10.53 8.68 -21.49
N GLY A 486 -9.45 8.25 -20.84
CA GLY A 486 -8.26 7.72 -21.52
C GLY A 486 -8.50 6.34 -22.14
N ALA A 487 -7.75 6.00 -23.19
CA ALA A 487 -7.86 4.67 -23.79
C ALA A 487 -7.31 3.58 -22.86
N GLY A 488 -7.85 2.36 -22.95
CA GLY A 488 -7.28 1.20 -22.29
C GLY A 488 -6.01 0.71 -22.99
N GLY A 489 -5.09 0.15 -22.22
CA GLY A 489 -3.81 -0.36 -22.73
C GLY A 489 -3.95 -1.65 -23.54
N ALA A 490 -3.04 -1.88 -24.48
CA ALA A 490 -2.98 -3.14 -25.23
C ALA A 490 -2.58 -4.32 -24.33
N GLY A 491 -3.16 -5.49 -24.55
CA GLY A 491 -2.70 -6.75 -23.96
C GLY A 491 -1.41 -7.24 -24.62
N GLY A 492 -0.51 -7.84 -23.85
CA GLY A 492 0.78 -8.36 -24.33
C GLY A 492 0.65 -9.65 -25.14
N MET A 493 1.63 -9.93 -26.01
CA MET A 493 1.67 -11.17 -26.80
C MET A 493 2.07 -12.38 -25.94
N ALA A 494 1.55 -13.56 -26.29
CA ALA A 494 1.90 -14.82 -25.64
C ALA A 494 3.14 -15.50 -26.23
N GLY A 495 3.60 -16.56 -25.57
CA GLY A 495 4.64 -17.45 -26.10
C GLY A 495 4.14 -18.41 -27.18
N LEU A 496 4.97 -19.37 -27.56
CA LEU A 496 4.57 -20.50 -28.41
C LEU A 496 3.39 -21.28 -27.78
N PHE A 497 3.41 -21.47 -26.46
CA PHE A 497 2.31 -22.01 -25.65
C PHE A 497 1.86 -21.00 -24.59
N GLY A 498 0.65 -20.44 -24.69
CA GLY A 498 0.09 -19.50 -23.71
C GLY A 498 -0.95 -18.55 -24.29
N SER A 499 -1.74 -17.90 -23.44
CA SER A 499 -2.81 -16.98 -23.84
C SER A 499 -2.32 -15.54 -24.04
N GLY A 500 -2.86 -14.84 -25.03
CA GLY A 500 -2.62 -13.41 -25.21
C GLY A 500 -3.28 -12.61 -24.09
N GLY A 501 -2.65 -11.53 -23.64
CA GLY A 501 -3.18 -10.70 -22.57
C GLY A 501 -4.49 -10.01 -22.97
N ALA A 502 -5.42 -9.88 -22.03
CA ALA A 502 -6.62 -9.07 -22.26
C ALA A 502 -6.26 -7.58 -22.39
N GLY A 503 -6.89 -6.87 -23.31
CA GLY A 503 -6.79 -5.41 -23.42
C GLY A 503 -7.52 -4.71 -22.28
N GLY A 504 -6.98 -3.59 -21.81
CA GLY A 504 -7.57 -2.82 -20.71
C GLY A 504 -8.87 -2.12 -21.11
N ALA A 505 -9.78 -1.93 -20.15
CA ALA A 505 -10.98 -1.14 -20.38
C ALA A 505 -10.66 0.36 -20.58
N GLY A 506 -11.39 1.04 -21.45
CA GLY A 506 -11.30 2.49 -21.59
C GLY A 506 -11.91 3.22 -20.38
N GLY A 507 -11.33 4.37 -20.03
CA GLY A 507 -11.78 5.18 -18.91
C GLY A 507 -13.13 5.85 -19.16
N ALA A 508 -13.88 6.12 -18.09
CA ALA A 508 -15.10 6.92 -18.18
C ALA A 508 -14.79 8.40 -18.45
N GLY A 509 -15.63 9.10 -19.19
CA GLY A 509 -15.63 10.56 -19.32
C GLY A 509 -17.04 11.12 -19.19
N THR A 510 -17.19 12.44 -19.27
CA THR A 510 -18.51 13.08 -19.27
C THR A 510 -19.07 13.22 -20.69
N GLU A 511 -18.26 13.64 -21.66
CA GLU A 511 -18.69 13.75 -23.06
C GLU A 511 -18.30 12.53 -23.91
N ALA A 512 -17.13 11.92 -23.68
CA ALA A 512 -16.68 10.73 -24.41
C ALA A 512 -16.02 9.69 -23.48
N GLY A 513 -16.37 8.42 -23.66
CA GLY A 513 -15.62 7.30 -23.08
C GLY A 513 -14.35 7.02 -23.86
N GLY A 514 -13.28 6.62 -23.16
CA GLY A 514 -12.05 6.16 -23.81
C GLY A 514 -12.26 4.84 -24.56
N ALA A 515 -11.48 4.60 -25.62
CA ALA A 515 -11.53 3.33 -26.34
C ALA A 515 -10.97 2.18 -25.48
N GLY A 516 -11.50 0.97 -25.63
CA GLY A 516 -10.90 -0.24 -25.06
C GLY A 516 -9.60 -0.61 -25.79
N GLY A 517 -8.61 -1.09 -25.04
CA GLY A 517 -7.33 -1.52 -25.62
C GLY A 517 -7.45 -2.82 -26.41
N PRO A 518 -6.63 -3.05 -27.46
CA PRO A 518 -6.64 -4.31 -28.18
C PRO A 518 -6.11 -5.47 -27.32
N GLY A 519 -6.63 -6.67 -27.52
CA GLY A 519 -6.13 -7.89 -26.89
C GLY A 519 -4.88 -8.43 -27.58
N GLY A 520 -3.99 -9.06 -26.81
CA GLY A 520 -2.73 -9.62 -27.29
C GLY A 520 -2.92 -10.90 -28.09
N THR A 521 -1.97 -11.22 -28.97
CA THR A 521 -2.01 -12.41 -29.83
C THR A 521 -1.38 -13.63 -29.14
N ALA A 522 -1.89 -14.83 -29.45
CA ALA A 522 -1.25 -16.11 -29.16
C ALA A 522 -0.59 -16.69 -30.43
N TRP A 523 0.41 -17.58 -30.30
CA TRP A 523 1.23 -18.01 -31.44
C TRP A 523 0.97 -19.43 -32.00
N LEU A 524 1.19 -20.51 -31.23
CA LEU A 524 0.90 -21.88 -31.71
C LEU A 524 -0.25 -22.54 -30.95
N ILE A 525 -0.18 -22.60 -29.62
CA ILE A 525 -1.29 -23.08 -28.78
C ILE A 525 -1.61 -22.01 -27.74
N GLY A 526 -2.83 -21.49 -27.76
CA GLY A 526 -3.23 -20.41 -26.89
C GLY A 526 -4.43 -19.63 -27.41
N ASP A 527 -5.20 -19.08 -26.49
CA ASP A 527 -6.30 -18.16 -26.82
C ASP A 527 -5.74 -16.76 -27.07
N GLY A 528 -6.16 -16.10 -28.14
CA GLY A 528 -5.90 -14.67 -28.31
C GLY A 528 -6.68 -13.88 -27.27
N GLY A 529 -6.06 -12.89 -26.64
CA GLY A 529 -6.67 -12.13 -25.54
C GLY A 529 -7.87 -11.31 -26.00
N ASN A 530 -8.85 -11.12 -25.12
CA ASN A 530 -10.00 -10.25 -25.42
C ASN A 530 -9.54 -8.80 -25.61
N GLY A 531 -10.19 -8.08 -26.52
CA GLY A 531 -10.15 -6.63 -26.52
C GLY A 531 -10.87 -6.07 -25.30
N GLY A 532 -10.40 -4.94 -24.81
CA GLY A 532 -10.99 -4.24 -23.68
C GLY A 532 -12.33 -3.60 -24.00
N ASN A 533 -13.11 -3.35 -22.95
CA ASN A 533 -14.39 -2.66 -23.04
C ASN A 533 -14.21 -1.18 -23.36
N GLY A 534 -15.10 -0.60 -24.17
CA GLY A 534 -15.22 0.85 -24.28
C GLY A 534 -15.62 1.52 -22.95
N GLY A 535 -15.05 2.68 -22.67
CA GLY A 535 -15.45 3.53 -21.55
C GLY A 535 -16.82 4.17 -21.77
N THR A 536 -17.45 4.64 -20.69
CA THR A 536 -18.74 5.36 -20.75
C THR A 536 -18.55 6.87 -20.89
N GLY A 537 -19.45 7.52 -21.62
CA GLY A 537 -19.60 8.98 -21.70
C GLY A 537 -20.85 9.31 -22.53
N GLY A 538 -21.11 10.60 -22.80
CA GLY A 538 -22.17 11.03 -23.72
C GLY A 538 -22.09 10.34 -25.11
N THR A 539 -20.87 10.08 -25.57
CA THR A 539 -20.53 9.08 -26.59
C THR A 539 -19.76 7.94 -25.90
N ALA A 540 -20.18 6.69 -26.08
CA ALA A 540 -19.42 5.54 -25.58
C ALA A 540 -18.12 5.35 -26.39
N GLY A 541 -17.05 4.92 -25.70
CA GLY A 541 -15.81 4.55 -26.37
C GLY A 541 -15.97 3.29 -27.22
N GLY A 542 -15.16 3.16 -28.26
CA GLY A 542 -15.12 1.93 -29.07
C GLY A 542 -14.56 0.75 -28.28
N ASN A 543 -15.08 -0.45 -28.52
CA ASN A 543 -14.49 -1.69 -27.99
C ASN A 543 -13.12 -1.95 -28.62
N GLY A 544 -12.18 -2.48 -27.84
CA GLY A 544 -10.90 -2.96 -28.36
C GLY A 544 -11.08 -4.21 -29.21
N THR A 545 -10.17 -4.44 -30.16
CA THR A 545 -10.17 -5.67 -30.98
C THR A 545 -9.57 -6.84 -30.22
N GLY A 546 -10.21 -8.01 -30.27
CA GLY A 546 -9.66 -9.25 -29.77
C GLY A 546 -8.43 -9.72 -30.56
N GLY A 547 -7.46 -10.30 -29.86
CA GLY A 547 -6.26 -10.89 -30.43
C GLY A 547 -6.54 -12.22 -31.15
N THR A 548 -5.62 -12.61 -32.04
CA THR A 548 -5.69 -13.87 -32.77
C THR A 548 -5.27 -15.07 -31.90
N ALA A 549 -5.98 -16.19 -32.09
CA ALA A 549 -5.64 -17.49 -31.53
C ALA A 549 -4.28 -18.02 -32.02
N GLY A 550 -3.73 -18.98 -31.29
CA GLY A 550 -2.64 -19.83 -31.75
C GLY A 550 -3.01 -20.63 -33.01
N LEU A 551 -2.01 -20.82 -33.88
CA LEU A 551 -2.14 -21.45 -35.20
C LEU A 551 -2.67 -22.89 -35.18
N LEU A 552 -2.52 -23.63 -34.08
CA LEU A 552 -2.89 -25.05 -33.98
C LEU A 552 -4.10 -25.28 -33.06
N LEU A 553 -4.22 -24.55 -31.95
CA LEU A 553 -5.32 -24.70 -31.00
C LEU A 553 -5.50 -23.43 -30.15
N GLY A 554 -6.75 -22.98 -30.00
CA GLY A 554 -7.15 -21.83 -29.19
C GLY A 554 -8.32 -21.07 -29.79
N ALA A 555 -8.95 -20.22 -28.97
CA ALA A 555 -9.99 -19.26 -29.34
C ALA A 555 -9.38 -17.91 -29.79
N ASN A 556 -10.07 -17.18 -30.67
CA ASN A 556 -9.79 -15.75 -30.84
C ASN A 556 -10.40 -14.96 -29.66
N GLY A 557 -9.87 -13.77 -29.40
CA GLY A 557 -10.44 -12.87 -28.40
C GLY A 557 -11.80 -12.27 -28.81
N SER A 558 -12.61 -11.90 -27.82
CA SER A 558 -13.79 -11.05 -27.99
C SER A 558 -13.41 -9.60 -28.35
N ASN A 559 -14.29 -8.86 -29.00
CA ASN A 559 -14.11 -7.42 -29.23
C ASN A 559 -14.83 -6.65 -28.10
N GLY A 560 -14.23 -6.58 -26.91
CA GLY A 560 -14.95 -6.13 -25.72
C GLY A 560 -16.03 -7.17 -25.33
N PRO A 561 -17.31 -6.78 -25.16
CA PRO A 561 -18.42 -7.71 -24.94
C PRO A 561 -18.87 -8.42 -26.24
N ASP A 562 -18.47 -7.93 -27.42
CA ASP A 562 -18.91 -8.49 -28.70
C ASP A 562 -18.24 -9.86 -28.95
N PRO A 563 -18.96 -10.87 -29.47
CA PRO A 563 -18.47 -12.24 -29.56
C PRO A 563 -17.18 -12.38 -30.36
N ALA A 564 -16.39 -13.39 -30.02
CA ALA A 564 -15.07 -13.66 -30.59
C ALA A 564 -15.06 -13.66 -32.13
N SER A 565 -14.01 -13.09 -32.71
CA SER A 565 -13.80 -13.11 -34.16
C SER A 565 -13.75 -14.56 -34.66
N PRO A 566 -14.45 -14.95 -35.73
CA PRO A 566 -14.61 -16.35 -36.11
C PRO A 566 -13.27 -17.00 -36.53
N LEU A 567 -13.02 -18.20 -36.01
CA LEU A 567 -11.90 -19.05 -36.44
C LEU A 567 -12.15 -19.66 -37.82
N PRO A 568 -11.10 -20.19 -38.51
CA PRO A 568 -11.27 -21.07 -39.66
C PRO A 568 -12.23 -22.24 -39.30
N PRO A 569 -13.22 -22.59 -40.14
CA PRO A 569 -14.31 -23.49 -39.74
C PRO A 569 -13.88 -24.86 -39.18
N VAL A 570 -12.76 -25.40 -39.66
CA VAL A 570 -12.20 -26.67 -39.15
C VAL A 570 -11.60 -26.50 -37.75
N GLN A 571 -10.92 -25.38 -37.48
CA GLN A 571 -10.35 -25.07 -36.17
C GLN A 571 -11.46 -24.80 -35.15
N GLN A 572 -12.53 -24.09 -35.54
CA GLN A 572 -13.71 -23.90 -34.70
C GLN A 572 -14.37 -25.24 -34.35
N ALA A 573 -14.64 -26.11 -35.34
CA ALA A 573 -15.27 -27.40 -35.09
C ALA A 573 -14.45 -28.33 -34.19
N VAL A 574 -13.11 -28.25 -34.23
CA VAL A 574 -12.21 -28.95 -33.31
C VAL A 574 -12.29 -28.36 -31.89
N LEU A 575 -12.27 -27.03 -31.76
CA LEU A 575 -12.39 -26.34 -30.47
C LEU A 575 -13.75 -26.62 -29.80
N ASP A 576 -14.83 -26.58 -30.56
CA ASP A 576 -16.19 -26.91 -30.10
C ASP A 576 -16.27 -28.36 -29.60
N ALA A 577 -15.67 -29.30 -30.33
CA ALA A 577 -15.62 -30.71 -29.94
C ALA A 577 -14.76 -30.96 -28.68
N ILE A 578 -13.70 -30.17 -28.46
CA ILE A 578 -12.89 -30.19 -27.23
C ILE A 578 -13.66 -29.58 -26.05
N ASN A 579 -14.41 -28.52 -26.28
CA ASN A 579 -15.14 -27.79 -25.24
C ASN A 579 -16.46 -28.45 -24.83
N ALA A 580 -17.18 -29.10 -25.74
CA ALA A 580 -18.52 -29.63 -25.50
C ALA A 580 -18.65 -30.55 -24.26
N PRO A 581 -17.73 -31.49 -23.95
CA PRO A 581 -17.82 -32.32 -22.75
C PRO A 581 -17.76 -31.49 -21.46
N THR A 582 -16.85 -30.51 -21.42
CA THR A 582 -16.62 -29.64 -20.25
C THR A 582 -17.76 -28.64 -20.08
N GLN A 583 -18.22 -28.05 -21.18
CA GLN A 583 -19.36 -27.14 -21.22
C GLN A 583 -20.65 -27.83 -20.76
N ALA A 584 -20.85 -29.10 -21.14
CA ALA A 584 -21.99 -29.90 -20.69
C ALA A 584 -21.88 -30.37 -19.21
N LEU A 585 -20.67 -30.62 -18.71
CA LEU A 585 -20.46 -31.14 -17.36
C LEU A 585 -20.47 -30.05 -16.27
N VAL A 586 -19.91 -28.87 -16.55
CA VAL A 586 -19.76 -27.78 -15.54
C VAL A 586 -20.10 -26.38 -16.05
N GLY A 587 -20.70 -26.25 -17.24
CA GLY A 587 -21.17 -24.96 -17.78
C GLY A 587 -20.08 -23.99 -18.24
N ARG A 588 -18.80 -24.42 -18.27
CA ARG A 588 -17.64 -23.63 -18.71
C ARG A 588 -16.84 -24.39 -19.77
N PRO A 589 -16.18 -23.70 -20.72
CA PRO A 589 -15.31 -24.34 -21.69
C PRO A 589 -14.03 -24.86 -21.03
N LEU A 590 -13.31 -25.74 -21.72
CA LEU A 590 -11.95 -26.13 -21.33
C LEU A 590 -10.91 -25.08 -21.77
N ILE A 591 -11.14 -24.48 -22.94
CA ILE A 591 -10.27 -23.54 -23.65
C ILE A 591 -11.15 -22.39 -24.16
N GLY A 592 -10.72 -21.14 -23.96
CA GLY A 592 -11.42 -19.93 -24.38
C GLY A 592 -11.55 -18.91 -23.25
N ASN A 593 -11.40 -17.62 -23.57
CA ASN A 593 -11.49 -16.54 -22.59
C ASN A 593 -12.91 -16.41 -22.00
N GLY A 594 -12.99 -15.80 -20.82
CA GLY A 594 -14.25 -15.36 -20.24
C GLY A 594 -14.81 -14.17 -21.01
N VAL A 595 -16.14 -14.09 -21.15
CA VAL A 595 -16.80 -12.95 -21.79
C VAL A 595 -16.68 -11.71 -20.91
N ASN A 596 -16.33 -10.56 -21.49
CA ASN A 596 -16.29 -9.29 -20.76
C ASN A 596 -17.69 -8.88 -20.27
N GLY A 597 -17.75 -8.25 -19.09
CA GLY A 597 -18.98 -7.60 -18.61
C GLY A 597 -19.38 -6.45 -19.53
N ALA A 598 -20.68 -6.15 -19.64
CA ALA A 598 -21.16 -5.18 -20.62
C ALA A 598 -20.81 -3.72 -20.21
N PRO A 599 -20.32 -2.88 -21.13
CA PRO A 599 -20.05 -1.46 -20.85
C PRO A 599 -21.29 -0.72 -20.31
N GLY A 600 -21.09 0.15 -19.33
CA GLY A 600 -22.16 0.92 -18.70
C GLY A 600 -23.19 0.12 -17.90
N THR A 601 -22.83 -1.07 -17.39
CA THR A 601 -23.73 -1.91 -16.56
C THR A 601 -23.16 -2.29 -15.19
N GLY A 602 -21.86 -2.09 -14.96
CA GLY A 602 -21.19 -2.60 -13.76
C GLY A 602 -21.16 -4.13 -13.62
N ALA A 603 -21.47 -4.88 -14.68
CA ALA A 603 -21.47 -6.33 -14.66
C ALA A 603 -20.04 -6.91 -14.60
N ASP A 604 -19.83 -7.94 -13.79
CA ASP A 604 -18.55 -8.66 -13.71
C ASP A 604 -18.19 -9.32 -15.04
N GLY A 605 -16.88 -9.42 -15.32
CA GLY A 605 -16.35 -10.28 -16.37
C GLY A 605 -16.51 -11.75 -16.00
N ALA A 606 -16.92 -12.57 -16.96
CA ALA A 606 -17.02 -14.01 -16.74
C ALA A 606 -15.60 -14.62 -16.57
N PRO A 607 -15.46 -15.72 -15.81
CA PRO A 607 -14.18 -16.41 -15.69
C PRO A 607 -13.82 -17.15 -16.98
N GLY A 608 -12.52 -17.37 -17.21
CA GLY A 608 -11.99 -18.10 -18.36
C GLY A 608 -12.40 -19.57 -18.43
N GLY A 609 -11.98 -20.26 -19.50
CA GLY A 609 -12.01 -21.71 -19.59
C GLY A 609 -11.22 -22.38 -18.45
N ILE A 610 -11.47 -23.65 -18.18
CA ILE A 610 -10.87 -24.31 -17.01
C ILE A 610 -9.36 -24.44 -17.12
N LEU A 611 -8.84 -24.72 -18.32
CA LEU A 611 -7.42 -24.95 -18.56
C LEU A 611 -6.74 -23.74 -19.19
N LEU A 612 -7.26 -23.25 -20.32
CA LEU A 612 -6.79 -22.07 -21.03
C LEU A 612 -7.89 -21.01 -21.09
N GLY A 613 -7.48 -19.75 -21.09
CA GLY A 613 -8.35 -18.60 -21.30
C GLY A 613 -8.15 -17.53 -20.23
N SER A 614 -7.96 -16.28 -20.65
CA SER A 614 -7.96 -15.13 -19.77
C SER A 614 -9.37 -14.88 -19.19
N GLY A 615 -9.44 -14.23 -18.02
CA GLY A 615 -10.71 -13.74 -17.49
C GLY A 615 -11.24 -12.56 -18.29
N GLY A 616 -12.57 -12.45 -18.43
CA GLY A 616 -13.17 -11.31 -19.13
C GLY A 616 -12.94 -10.01 -18.36
N ALA A 617 -12.79 -8.88 -19.08
CA ALA A 617 -12.72 -7.57 -18.43
C ALA A 617 -14.07 -7.19 -17.79
N GLY A 618 -14.04 -6.47 -16.67
CA GLY A 618 -15.24 -5.96 -16.02
C GLY A 618 -15.98 -4.93 -16.87
N GLY A 619 -17.32 -4.94 -16.81
CA GLY A 619 -18.16 -3.91 -17.40
C GLY A 619 -17.97 -2.58 -16.67
N SER A 620 -17.79 -1.49 -17.41
CA SER A 620 -17.78 -0.14 -16.83
C SER A 620 -19.13 0.18 -16.17
N GLY A 621 -19.14 1.00 -15.12
CA GLY A 621 -20.36 1.48 -14.48
C GLY A 621 -21.05 2.57 -15.31
N ALA A 622 -22.38 2.70 -15.22
CA ALA A 622 -23.11 3.70 -16.01
C ALA A 622 -22.77 5.15 -15.63
N ALA A 623 -22.32 5.93 -16.62
CA ALA A 623 -22.10 7.37 -16.49
C ALA A 623 -23.36 8.13 -16.05
N GLY A 624 -23.17 9.21 -15.29
CA GLY A 624 -24.22 10.03 -14.71
C GLY A 624 -24.96 9.41 -13.52
N THR A 625 -24.57 8.21 -13.05
CA THR A 625 -25.30 7.49 -11.97
C THR A 625 -24.45 7.12 -10.76
N GLY A 626 -23.11 7.16 -10.86
CA GLY A 626 -22.24 6.64 -9.80
C GLY A 626 -22.29 5.12 -9.61
N GLN A 627 -22.71 4.37 -10.63
CA GLN A 627 -22.63 2.90 -10.60
C GLN A 627 -21.17 2.44 -10.58
N ASN A 628 -20.86 1.45 -9.76
CA ASN A 628 -19.54 0.82 -9.72
C ASN A 628 -19.22 0.10 -11.05
N GLY A 629 -17.94 -0.03 -11.36
CA GLY A 629 -17.48 -0.98 -12.37
C GLY A 629 -17.54 -2.43 -11.84
N GLY A 630 -17.80 -3.37 -12.73
CA GLY A 630 -17.80 -4.80 -12.40
C GLY A 630 -16.39 -5.34 -12.21
N ALA A 631 -16.24 -6.40 -11.42
CA ALA A 631 -14.97 -7.08 -11.23
C ALA A 631 -14.49 -7.74 -12.54
N GLY A 632 -13.17 -7.87 -12.70
CA GLY A 632 -12.58 -8.69 -13.73
C GLY A 632 -12.80 -10.18 -13.44
N GLY A 633 -13.03 -10.97 -14.49
CA GLY A 633 -13.17 -12.41 -14.38
C GLY A 633 -11.87 -13.08 -13.93
N ALA A 634 -11.97 -14.19 -13.19
CA ALA A 634 -10.80 -15.02 -12.89
C ALA A 634 -10.31 -15.76 -14.15
N GLY A 635 -9.00 -15.90 -14.31
CA GLY A 635 -8.39 -16.68 -15.38
C GLY A 635 -8.68 -18.18 -15.28
N GLY A 636 -8.38 -18.90 -16.36
CA GLY A 636 -8.24 -20.36 -16.33
C GLY A 636 -6.99 -20.81 -15.56
N LEU A 637 -6.72 -22.12 -15.51
CA LEU A 637 -5.50 -22.63 -14.86
C LEU A 637 -4.22 -22.01 -15.44
N LEU A 638 -4.21 -21.73 -16.75
CA LEU A 638 -3.16 -21.05 -17.51
C LEU A 638 -3.78 -19.83 -18.23
N GLY A 639 -4.16 -18.81 -17.46
CA GLY A 639 -4.74 -17.59 -18.01
C GLY A 639 -4.67 -16.42 -17.03
N ALA A 640 -4.40 -15.22 -17.55
CA ALA A 640 -4.37 -13.99 -16.77
C ALA A 640 -5.76 -13.62 -16.21
N GLY A 641 -5.77 -12.92 -15.08
CA GLY A 641 -7.00 -12.31 -14.55
C GLY A 641 -7.47 -11.15 -15.43
N GLY A 642 -8.78 -11.00 -15.59
CA GLY A 642 -9.36 -9.88 -16.34
C GLY A 642 -9.18 -8.54 -15.60
N ALA A 643 -9.02 -7.44 -16.33
CA ALA A 643 -9.01 -6.10 -15.74
C ALA A 643 -10.38 -5.73 -15.14
N GLY A 644 -10.41 -5.01 -14.02
CA GLY A 644 -11.63 -4.47 -13.43
C GLY A 644 -12.23 -3.34 -14.28
N GLY A 645 -13.56 -3.23 -14.27
CA GLY A 645 -14.28 -2.18 -15.00
C GLY A 645 -14.09 -0.80 -14.34
N ALA A 646 -14.00 0.26 -15.15
CA ALA A 646 -13.98 1.64 -14.63
C ALA A 646 -15.33 2.02 -13.98
N GLY A 647 -15.28 2.78 -12.90
CA GLY A 647 -16.46 3.31 -12.22
C GLY A 647 -17.20 4.34 -13.05
N GLY A 648 -18.53 4.34 -12.99
CA GLY A 648 -19.38 5.30 -13.67
C GLY A 648 -19.28 6.68 -13.04
N SER A 649 -19.17 7.72 -13.87
CA SER A 649 -19.20 9.11 -13.41
C SER A 649 -20.55 9.49 -12.77
N ASN A 650 -20.58 10.56 -11.97
CA ASN A 650 -21.81 11.04 -11.33
C ASN A 650 -21.88 12.58 -11.28
N ALA A 651 -23.00 13.15 -11.72
CA ALA A 651 -23.19 14.59 -11.74
C ALA A 651 -23.89 15.16 -10.48
N ALA A 652 -24.44 14.30 -9.62
CA ALA A 652 -25.30 14.71 -8.49
C ALA A 652 -25.07 13.88 -7.21
N GLY A 653 -23.96 13.13 -7.12
CA GLY A 653 -23.63 12.24 -6.02
C GLY A 653 -22.24 11.65 -6.20
N ILE A 654 -21.87 10.69 -5.35
CA ILE A 654 -20.54 10.07 -5.33
C ILE A 654 -20.28 9.32 -6.65
N GLY A 655 -19.05 9.40 -7.16
CA GLY A 655 -18.62 8.61 -8.33
C GLY A 655 -18.58 7.11 -8.04
N GLY A 656 -18.82 6.27 -9.04
CA GLY A 656 -18.83 4.82 -8.86
C GLY A 656 -17.44 4.29 -8.53
N ALA A 657 -17.33 3.31 -7.64
CA ALA A 657 -16.06 2.65 -7.38
C ALA A 657 -15.59 1.86 -8.63
N GLY A 658 -14.27 1.79 -8.84
CA GLY A 658 -13.68 0.89 -9.81
C GLY A 658 -13.88 -0.57 -9.40
N GLY A 659 -14.11 -1.45 -10.38
CA GLY A 659 -14.23 -2.88 -10.14
C GLY A 659 -12.87 -3.50 -9.79
N ALA A 660 -12.87 -4.54 -8.94
CA ALA A 660 -11.64 -5.25 -8.61
C ALA A 660 -11.08 -6.01 -9.83
N GLY A 661 -9.76 -6.18 -9.90
CA GLY A 661 -9.12 -7.05 -10.88
C GLY A 661 -9.41 -8.53 -10.61
N GLY A 662 -9.51 -9.33 -11.67
CA GLY A 662 -9.74 -10.76 -11.58
C GLY A 662 -8.51 -11.53 -11.09
N ALA A 663 -8.72 -12.66 -10.42
CA ALA A 663 -7.61 -13.51 -9.98
C ALA A 663 -6.93 -14.23 -11.17
N GLY A 664 -5.60 -14.34 -11.12
CA GLY A 664 -4.79 -15.03 -12.13
C GLY A 664 -4.77 -16.56 -11.97
N GLY A 665 -4.54 -17.25 -13.08
CA GLY A 665 -4.22 -18.69 -13.12
C GLY A 665 -2.90 -19.04 -12.45
N LEU A 666 -2.56 -20.34 -12.39
CA LEU A 666 -1.47 -20.91 -11.59
C LEU A 666 -0.11 -20.21 -11.75
N PHE A 667 0.19 -19.68 -12.94
CA PHE A 667 1.42 -18.95 -13.24
C PHE A 667 1.19 -17.46 -13.57
N SER A 668 -0.07 -17.04 -13.61
CA SER A 668 -0.51 -15.84 -14.32
C SER A 668 -0.82 -14.71 -13.34
N ALA A 669 -0.51 -13.48 -13.77
CA ALA A 669 -0.74 -12.29 -12.96
C ALA A 669 -2.23 -12.06 -12.68
N GLY A 670 -2.51 -11.44 -11.53
CA GLY A 670 -3.82 -10.86 -11.27
C GLY A 670 -4.13 -9.71 -12.22
N GLY A 671 -5.40 -9.53 -12.56
CA GLY A 671 -5.85 -8.41 -13.38
C GLY A 671 -5.70 -7.08 -12.64
N THR A 672 -5.59 -5.98 -13.38
CA THR A 672 -5.52 -4.63 -12.81
C THR A 672 -6.86 -4.20 -12.22
N GLY A 673 -6.85 -3.42 -11.15
CA GLY A 673 -8.04 -2.75 -10.63
C GLY A 673 -8.57 -1.68 -11.58
N GLY A 674 -9.89 -1.55 -11.67
CA GLY A 674 -10.56 -0.51 -12.45
C GLY A 674 -10.39 0.88 -11.82
N THR A 675 -10.38 1.92 -12.64
CA THR A 675 -10.30 3.31 -12.18
C THR A 675 -11.61 3.78 -11.55
N GLY A 676 -11.54 4.64 -10.53
CA GLY A 676 -12.70 5.22 -9.88
C GLY A 676 -13.41 6.26 -10.77
N GLY A 677 -14.74 6.29 -10.70
CA GLY A 677 -15.57 7.23 -11.46
C GLY A 677 -15.47 8.65 -10.92
N ALA A 678 -15.43 9.65 -11.80
CA ALA A 678 -15.38 11.06 -11.41
C ALA A 678 -16.74 11.59 -10.92
N SER A 679 -16.74 12.53 -9.97
CA SER A 679 -17.94 13.26 -9.52
C SER A 679 -17.84 14.76 -9.77
N THR A 680 -18.96 15.39 -10.14
CA THR A 680 -19.08 16.84 -10.35
C THR A 680 -20.06 17.53 -9.38
N SER A 681 -20.33 16.91 -8.22
CA SER A 681 -21.03 17.55 -7.07
C SER A 681 -20.79 16.85 -5.71
N SER A 682 -19.93 15.83 -5.65
CA SER A 682 -19.69 15.02 -4.45
C SER A 682 -18.33 14.33 -4.53
N ASP A 683 -18.10 13.28 -3.74
CA ASP A 683 -16.81 12.59 -3.69
C ASP A 683 -16.54 11.76 -4.96
N GLY A 684 -15.27 11.61 -5.31
CA GLY A 684 -14.84 10.68 -6.35
C GLY A 684 -14.98 9.22 -5.92
N GLY A 685 -15.23 8.32 -6.86
CA GLY A 685 -15.30 6.88 -6.57
C GLY A 685 -13.92 6.31 -6.22
N THR A 686 -13.86 5.33 -5.31
CA THR A 686 -12.59 4.67 -4.97
C THR A 686 -12.07 3.83 -6.15
N GLY A 687 -10.76 3.72 -6.31
CA GLY A 687 -10.15 2.77 -7.23
C GLY A 687 -10.43 1.32 -6.84
N GLY A 688 -10.55 0.44 -7.83
CA GLY A 688 -10.73 -1.00 -7.60
C GLY A 688 -9.43 -1.66 -7.13
N ALA A 689 -9.53 -2.66 -6.26
CA ALA A 689 -8.35 -3.42 -5.84
C ALA A 689 -7.77 -4.26 -6.98
N GLY A 690 -6.46 -4.46 -7.01
CA GLY A 690 -5.80 -5.38 -7.93
C GLY A 690 -6.16 -6.84 -7.64
N GLY A 691 -6.23 -7.66 -8.70
CA GLY A 691 -6.52 -9.09 -8.58
C GLY A 691 -5.36 -9.86 -7.93
N ALA A 692 -5.67 -10.96 -7.23
CA ALA A 692 -4.62 -11.83 -6.70
C ALA A 692 -3.90 -12.60 -7.82
N GLY A 693 -2.58 -12.71 -7.74
CA GLY A 693 -1.80 -13.60 -8.60
C GLY A 693 -2.01 -15.06 -8.22
N GLY A 694 -1.98 -15.97 -9.20
CA GLY A 694 -1.86 -17.40 -8.89
C GLY A 694 -0.45 -17.76 -8.43
N LEU A 695 -0.20 -19.04 -8.14
CA LEU A 695 0.97 -19.53 -7.37
C LEU A 695 2.34 -18.90 -7.73
N PHE A 696 2.62 -18.63 -9.02
CA PHE A 696 3.84 -17.95 -9.48
C PHE A 696 3.61 -16.54 -10.06
N GLY A 697 2.36 -16.10 -10.19
CA GLY A 697 2.00 -14.79 -10.74
C GLY A 697 2.10 -13.66 -9.71
N THR A 698 2.44 -12.47 -10.20
CA THR A 698 2.33 -11.22 -9.42
C THR A 698 0.87 -10.89 -9.11
N GLY A 699 0.65 -10.17 -8.02
CA GLY A 699 -0.61 -9.46 -7.83
C GLY A 699 -0.80 -8.39 -8.91
N GLY A 700 -2.04 -8.15 -9.33
CA GLY A 700 -2.36 -7.04 -10.21
C GLY A 700 -2.26 -5.70 -9.50
N THR A 701 -2.05 -4.61 -10.24
CA THR A 701 -1.98 -3.26 -9.65
C THR A 701 -3.35 -2.74 -9.25
N GLY A 702 -3.40 -1.89 -8.23
CA GLY A 702 -4.61 -1.19 -7.82
C GLY A 702 -5.01 -0.09 -8.81
N GLY A 703 -6.30 0.10 -9.02
CA GLY A 703 -6.83 1.17 -9.86
C GLY A 703 -6.71 2.54 -9.18
N ALA A 704 -6.54 3.61 -9.97
CA ALA A 704 -6.53 4.97 -9.46
C ALA A 704 -7.91 5.40 -8.93
N GLY A 705 -7.93 6.25 -7.91
CA GLY A 705 -9.14 6.89 -7.39
C GLY A 705 -9.74 7.92 -8.37
N GLY A 706 -11.05 8.10 -8.33
CA GLY A 706 -11.76 9.10 -9.13
C GLY A 706 -11.58 10.51 -8.57
N ALA A 707 -11.51 11.51 -9.44
CA ALA A 707 -11.58 12.92 -9.04
C ALA A 707 -13.00 13.27 -8.55
N GLY A 708 -13.10 14.08 -7.51
CA GLY A 708 -14.37 14.47 -6.89
C GLY A 708 -14.48 15.97 -6.64
N ASP A 709 -15.72 16.43 -6.69
CA ASP A 709 -16.10 17.83 -6.52
C ASP A 709 -16.06 18.26 -5.05
N LEU A 710 -16.32 17.34 -4.12
CA LEU A 710 -16.07 17.51 -2.68
C LEU A 710 -14.70 16.94 -2.32
N GLY A 711 -14.61 15.63 -2.08
CA GLY A 711 -13.38 14.92 -1.78
C GLY A 711 -12.92 13.96 -2.88
N GLY A 712 -11.64 13.63 -2.90
CA GLY A 712 -11.07 12.66 -3.84
C GLY A 712 -11.33 11.21 -3.44
N GLY A 713 -11.61 10.34 -4.41
CA GLY A 713 -11.72 8.90 -4.15
C GLY A 713 -10.36 8.30 -3.80
N SER A 714 -10.29 7.36 -2.85
CA SER A 714 -9.03 6.69 -2.53
C SER A 714 -8.56 5.77 -3.67
N GLY A 715 -7.26 5.56 -3.78
CA GLY A 715 -6.70 4.54 -4.66
C GLY A 715 -7.07 3.12 -4.21
N GLY A 716 -7.13 2.20 -5.17
CA GLY A 716 -7.37 0.79 -4.90
C GLY A 716 -6.10 0.10 -4.36
N ALA A 717 -6.26 -0.83 -3.43
CA ALA A 717 -5.14 -1.63 -2.93
C ALA A 717 -4.55 -2.53 -4.03
N GLY A 718 -3.25 -2.77 -4.00
CA GLY A 718 -2.57 -3.73 -4.87
C GLY A 718 -2.96 -5.17 -4.54
N GLY A 719 -3.02 -6.03 -5.56
CA GLY A 719 -3.36 -7.43 -5.40
C GLY A 719 -2.27 -8.21 -4.67
N ALA A 720 -2.66 -9.25 -3.92
CA ALA A 720 -1.70 -10.16 -3.30
C ALA A 720 -0.98 -11.02 -4.35
N GLY A 721 0.33 -11.22 -4.18
CA GLY A 721 1.08 -12.18 -4.99
C GLY A 721 0.76 -13.63 -4.60
N GLY A 722 0.95 -14.56 -5.55
CA GLY A 722 0.93 -15.99 -5.24
C GLY A 722 2.10 -16.44 -4.37
N LEU A 723 2.21 -17.74 -4.08
CA LEU A 723 3.24 -18.31 -3.20
C LEU A 723 4.68 -17.87 -3.52
N PHE A 724 5.01 -17.67 -4.80
CA PHE A 724 6.28 -17.11 -5.29
C PHE A 724 6.13 -15.70 -5.86
N GLY A 725 4.91 -15.17 -5.92
CA GLY A 725 4.53 -13.89 -6.52
C GLY A 725 4.87 -12.68 -5.66
N ALA A 726 5.35 -11.61 -6.30
CA ALA A 726 5.40 -10.28 -5.70
C ALA A 726 3.98 -9.71 -5.56
N GLY A 727 3.75 -8.85 -4.57
CA GLY A 727 2.51 -8.10 -4.47
C GLY A 727 2.45 -7.00 -5.53
N GLY A 728 1.26 -6.72 -6.06
CA GLY A 728 1.07 -5.63 -7.01
C GLY A 728 1.13 -4.26 -6.32
N SER A 729 1.52 -3.22 -7.02
CA SER A 729 1.48 -1.85 -6.49
C SER A 729 0.06 -1.33 -6.24
N GLY A 730 -0.10 -0.47 -5.24
CA GLY A 730 -1.35 0.24 -4.96
C GLY A 730 -1.58 1.39 -5.94
N GLY A 731 -2.84 1.67 -6.26
CA GLY A 731 -3.23 2.77 -7.15
C GLY A 731 -3.15 4.13 -6.45
N ILE A 732 -2.96 5.20 -7.22
CA ILE A 732 -2.98 6.58 -6.69
C ILE A 732 -4.36 7.02 -6.23
N GLY A 733 -4.42 8.00 -5.33
CA GLY A 733 -5.66 8.72 -5.01
C GLY A 733 -6.22 9.54 -6.18
N GLY A 734 -7.49 9.93 -6.07
CA GLY A 734 -8.10 10.96 -6.91
C GLY A 734 -8.11 12.33 -6.21
N THR A 735 -8.27 13.41 -6.98
CA THR A 735 -8.28 14.78 -6.44
C THR A 735 -9.62 15.18 -5.82
N GLY A 736 -9.58 16.01 -4.77
CA GLY A 736 -10.76 16.70 -4.22
C GLY A 736 -10.78 18.18 -4.60
N PHE A 737 -11.96 18.79 -4.75
CA PHE A 737 -12.13 20.17 -5.21
C PHE A 737 -12.81 21.14 -4.24
N ASN A 738 -13.25 20.66 -3.08
CA ASN A 738 -13.82 21.52 -2.04
C ASN A 738 -13.52 21.04 -0.61
N THR A 739 -12.77 19.93 -0.45
CA THR A 739 -12.37 19.31 0.82
C THR A 739 -11.07 18.46 0.65
N VAL A 740 -11.11 17.18 1.03
CA VAL A 740 -9.96 16.28 1.26
C VAL A 740 -9.48 15.59 -0.02
N GLY A 741 -8.16 15.48 -0.22
CA GLY A 741 -7.58 14.70 -1.32
C GLY A 741 -7.67 13.18 -1.09
N GLY A 742 -7.82 12.39 -2.15
CA GLY A 742 -7.94 10.94 -2.04
C GLY A 742 -6.65 10.27 -1.56
N GLY A 743 -6.72 9.42 -0.54
CA GLY A 743 -5.55 8.65 -0.08
C GLY A 743 -5.12 7.58 -1.10
N GLY A 744 -3.83 7.29 -1.17
CA GLY A 744 -3.27 6.25 -2.03
C GLY A 744 -3.62 4.84 -1.53
N GLY A 745 -3.76 3.89 -2.46
CA GLY A 745 -4.03 2.49 -2.15
C GLY A 745 -2.79 1.81 -1.56
N THR A 746 -2.99 0.89 -0.61
CA THR A 746 -1.88 0.11 -0.02
C THR A 746 -1.30 -0.86 -1.04
N GLY A 747 0.01 -1.11 -0.99
CA GLY A 747 0.65 -2.15 -1.78
C GLY A 747 0.18 -3.55 -1.39
N GLY A 748 0.15 -4.46 -2.36
CA GLY A 748 -0.20 -5.86 -2.13
C GLY A 748 0.89 -6.62 -1.39
N ALA A 749 0.51 -7.58 -0.54
CA ALA A 749 1.46 -8.48 0.11
C ALA A 749 1.98 -9.56 -0.87
N ALA A 750 3.23 -9.96 -0.72
CA ALA A 750 3.81 -11.09 -1.45
C ALA A 750 3.52 -12.44 -0.76
N GLY A 751 3.64 -13.56 -1.50
CA GLY A 751 3.49 -14.89 -0.92
C GLY A 751 4.70 -15.37 -0.13
N LEU A 752 4.63 -16.58 0.45
CA LEU A 752 5.66 -17.15 1.34
C LEU A 752 7.12 -17.07 0.82
N PHE A 753 7.31 -17.23 -0.48
CA PHE A 753 8.59 -17.12 -1.19
C PHE A 753 8.60 -15.97 -2.22
N GLY A 754 7.60 -15.08 -2.16
CA GLY A 754 7.43 -13.94 -3.05
C GLY A 754 8.33 -12.78 -2.63
N ALA A 755 9.31 -12.45 -3.48
CA ALA A 755 10.49 -11.75 -3.00
C ALA A 755 10.33 -10.25 -2.68
N ILE A 756 9.24 -9.59 -3.08
CA ILE A 756 8.99 -8.18 -2.72
C ILE A 756 7.48 -7.90 -2.59
N GLY A 757 7.08 -7.19 -1.54
CA GLY A 757 5.74 -6.61 -1.41
C GLY A 757 5.56 -5.38 -2.29
N GLY A 758 4.37 -5.16 -2.84
CA GLY A 758 4.12 -4.08 -3.81
C GLY A 758 4.28 -2.68 -3.19
N ALA A 759 4.66 -1.69 -4.00
CA ALA A 759 4.73 -0.30 -3.54
C ALA A 759 3.33 0.27 -3.22
N GLY A 760 3.24 1.17 -2.25
CA GLY A 760 2.03 1.95 -1.98
C GLY A 760 1.79 3.05 -3.02
N GLY A 761 0.53 3.33 -3.34
CA GLY A 761 0.15 4.41 -4.25
C GLY A 761 0.30 5.79 -3.61
N THR A 762 0.49 6.84 -4.42
CA THR A 762 0.54 8.22 -3.91
C THR A 762 -0.84 8.69 -3.44
N GLY A 763 -0.87 9.50 -2.39
CA GLY A 763 -2.02 10.31 -2.04
C GLY A 763 -2.12 11.52 -2.97
N ALA A 764 -3.34 11.91 -3.30
CA ALA A 764 -3.60 12.98 -4.25
C ALA A 764 -4.01 14.31 -3.57
N ASP A 765 -3.98 15.38 -4.36
CA ASP A 765 -4.14 16.74 -3.90
C ASP A 765 -5.60 17.08 -3.55
N GLY A 766 -5.79 17.97 -2.57
CA GLY A 766 -7.09 18.59 -2.28
C GLY A 766 -7.06 20.07 -2.64
N PHE A 767 -8.07 20.59 -3.34
CA PHE A 767 -8.15 22.00 -3.75
C PHE A 767 -9.35 22.70 -3.09
N ASP A 768 -9.23 24.02 -2.88
CA ASP A 768 -10.34 24.89 -2.48
C ASP A 768 -11.30 25.18 -3.64
N GLY A 769 -12.59 25.28 -3.30
CA GLY A 769 -13.61 25.92 -4.12
C GLY A 769 -14.45 26.87 -3.26
N ALA A 770 -14.58 28.12 -3.70
CA ALA A 770 -15.28 29.17 -2.97
C ALA A 770 -16.80 28.93 -2.88
N GLY A 771 -17.22 28.15 -1.88
CA GLY A 771 -18.61 27.84 -1.57
C GLY A 771 -18.77 27.30 -0.14
N ASP A 772 -19.83 27.73 0.56
CA ASP A 772 -20.05 27.42 1.98
C ASP A 772 -20.20 25.90 2.23
N GLY A 773 -19.50 25.40 3.27
CA GLY A 773 -19.31 23.96 3.50
C GLY A 773 -20.58 23.14 3.77
N GLY A 774 -20.65 21.93 3.21
CA GLY A 774 -21.81 21.04 3.27
C GLY A 774 -21.50 19.58 3.61
N ALA A 775 -22.11 19.09 4.70
CA ALA A 775 -22.40 17.69 5.04
C ALA A 775 -21.35 16.59 4.76
N ALA A 776 -20.67 16.13 5.82
CA ALA A 776 -19.75 14.98 5.77
C ALA A 776 -20.45 13.63 5.57
N GLY A 777 -19.82 12.77 4.75
CA GLY A 777 -20.07 11.32 4.72
C GLY A 777 -19.49 10.60 5.95
N ALA A 778 -19.94 9.36 6.20
CA ALA A 778 -19.66 8.63 7.44
C ALA A 778 -18.20 8.15 7.57
N GLY A 779 -17.31 9.02 8.05
CA GLY A 779 -15.94 8.68 8.45
C GLY A 779 -15.08 9.90 8.78
N GLY A 780 -15.21 10.99 8.01
CA GLY A 780 -14.46 12.23 8.19
C GLY A 780 -15.12 13.18 9.18
N SER A 781 -14.35 13.68 10.16
CA SER A 781 -14.70 14.90 10.90
C SER A 781 -14.26 16.11 10.08
N GLY A 782 -15.19 16.95 9.64
CA GLY A 782 -14.86 18.09 8.77
C GLY A 782 -14.14 19.23 9.48
N GLY A 783 -13.39 20.03 8.73
CA GLY A 783 -12.80 21.31 9.21
C GLY A 783 -11.34 21.57 8.86
N SER A 784 -10.65 20.68 8.13
CA SER A 784 -9.31 20.93 7.58
C SER A 784 -9.14 20.31 6.21
N ASP A 785 -8.62 21.09 5.26
CA ASP A 785 -8.40 20.69 3.87
C ASP A 785 -7.13 19.86 3.73
N THR A 786 -7.20 18.65 4.28
CA THR A 786 -6.08 17.71 4.36
C THR A 786 -5.92 16.97 3.03
N ALA A 787 -4.69 16.89 2.53
CA ALA A 787 -4.42 16.14 1.31
C ALA A 787 -4.40 14.62 1.53
N GLY A 788 -4.56 13.88 0.44
CA GLY A 788 -4.52 12.43 0.44
C GLY A 788 -3.23 11.91 1.06
N HIS A 789 -3.34 10.97 1.99
CA HIS A 789 -2.17 10.30 2.54
C HIS A 789 -1.66 9.24 1.56
N GLY A 790 -0.35 8.99 1.53
CA GLY A 790 0.22 7.90 0.76
C GLY A 790 -0.24 6.54 1.28
N GLY A 791 -0.43 5.58 0.36
CA GLY A 791 -0.72 4.20 0.73
C GLY A 791 0.50 3.53 1.35
N THR A 792 0.31 2.64 2.33
CA THR A 792 1.41 1.87 2.90
C THR A 792 1.99 0.89 1.88
N GLY A 793 3.28 0.58 1.98
CA GLY A 793 3.90 -0.51 1.24
C GLY A 793 3.34 -1.87 1.63
N GLY A 794 3.35 -2.81 0.69
CA GLY A 794 2.93 -4.19 0.91
C GLY A 794 3.99 -5.00 1.64
N ALA A 795 3.56 -6.01 2.40
CA ALA A 795 4.48 -6.90 3.11
C ALA A 795 5.28 -7.80 2.16
N GLY A 796 6.57 -7.98 2.44
CA GLY A 796 7.45 -8.93 1.77
C GLY A 796 7.11 -10.38 2.10
N GLY A 797 7.64 -11.31 1.29
CA GLY A 797 7.30 -12.73 1.42
C GLY A 797 7.82 -13.35 2.71
N LEU A 798 6.91 -13.98 3.48
CA LEU A 798 7.14 -14.40 4.87
C LEU A 798 8.48 -15.10 5.17
N LEU A 799 9.02 -15.89 4.23
CA LEU A 799 10.35 -16.49 4.39
C LEU A 799 11.45 -15.68 3.69
N PHE A 800 11.23 -15.29 2.44
CA PHE A 800 12.15 -14.48 1.64
C PHE A 800 11.38 -13.34 0.98
N GLY A 801 11.71 -12.10 1.35
CA GLY A 801 11.33 -10.93 0.55
C GLY A 801 11.38 -9.60 1.28
N ALA A 802 11.73 -8.55 0.54
CA ALA A 802 11.76 -7.18 1.04
C ALA A 802 10.34 -6.57 1.09
N GLY A 803 10.17 -5.57 1.96
CA GLY A 803 8.94 -4.78 2.00
C GLY A 803 8.81 -3.83 0.80
N GLY A 804 7.57 -3.53 0.40
CA GLY A 804 7.30 -2.48 -0.58
C GLY A 804 7.53 -1.08 -0.01
N ALA A 805 7.96 -0.13 -0.83
CA ALA A 805 8.05 1.26 -0.41
C ALA A 805 6.65 1.87 -0.17
N GLY A 806 6.52 2.75 0.82
CA GLY A 806 5.32 3.55 1.04
C GLY A 806 5.16 4.67 0.01
N GLY A 807 3.91 4.99 -0.35
CA GLY A 807 3.60 6.05 -1.30
C GLY A 807 3.78 7.45 -0.71
N ALA A 808 4.08 8.45 -1.54
CA ALA A 808 4.13 9.85 -1.10
C ALA A 808 2.73 10.41 -0.75
N GLY A 809 2.67 11.37 0.16
CA GLY A 809 1.45 12.13 0.48
C GLY A 809 1.22 13.30 -0.49
N GLY A 810 -0.04 13.61 -0.75
CA GLY A 810 -0.47 14.66 -1.68
C GLY A 810 -0.33 16.09 -1.14
N LEU A 811 -0.53 17.07 -2.02
CA LEU A 811 -0.43 18.49 -1.68
C LEU A 811 -1.69 19.04 -0.99
N GLY A 812 -1.47 19.81 0.07
CA GLY A 812 -2.47 20.73 0.60
C GLY A 812 -2.85 21.77 -0.45
N GLY A 813 -4.05 22.34 -0.30
CA GLY A 813 -4.69 23.12 -1.36
C GLY A 813 -4.07 24.47 -1.69
N PHE A 814 -4.79 25.23 -2.51
CA PHE A 814 -4.34 26.55 -2.98
C PHE A 814 -5.52 27.53 -2.97
N ARG A 815 -5.86 28.09 -1.79
CA ARG A 815 -6.54 29.40 -1.65
C ARG A 815 -6.79 29.90 -0.20
N GLY A 816 -5.99 29.47 0.78
CA GLY A 816 -5.86 30.18 2.06
C GLY A 816 -6.92 29.83 3.11
N ALA A 817 -7.48 28.62 3.05
CA ALA A 817 -8.27 28.04 4.14
C ALA A 817 -7.38 27.41 5.22
N GLY A 818 -6.21 26.89 4.85
CA GLY A 818 -5.20 26.39 5.78
C GLY A 818 -4.80 24.92 5.56
N GLY A 819 -5.00 24.39 4.36
CA GLY A 819 -4.84 22.99 4.02
C GLY A 819 -3.49 22.38 4.40
N THR A 820 -3.55 21.19 4.97
CA THR A 820 -2.40 20.46 5.49
C THR A 820 -1.92 19.43 4.47
N GLY A 821 -0.61 19.33 4.27
CA GLY A 821 -0.03 18.30 3.42
C GLY A 821 -0.36 16.88 3.89
N GLY A 822 -0.46 15.93 2.96
CA GLY A 822 -0.82 14.54 3.25
C GLY A 822 0.35 13.80 3.89
N ALA A 823 0.07 12.89 4.84
CA ALA A 823 1.13 12.04 5.37
C ALA A 823 1.64 11.08 4.27
N GLY A 824 2.93 10.78 4.24
CA GLY A 824 3.46 9.66 3.46
C GLY A 824 3.01 8.33 4.08
N GLY A 825 2.83 7.31 3.25
CA GLY A 825 2.49 5.96 3.72
C GLY A 825 3.69 5.25 4.32
N ASP A 826 3.47 4.40 5.33
CA ASP A 826 4.54 3.60 5.92
C ASP A 826 5.10 2.56 4.92
N GLY A 827 6.38 2.22 5.04
CA GLY A 827 7.00 1.14 4.30
C GLY A 827 6.54 -0.23 4.78
N GLY A 828 6.48 -1.19 3.86
CA GLY A 828 6.07 -2.55 4.16
C GLY A 828 7.09 -3.31 5.01
N ASN A 829 6.63 -4.19 5.90
CA ASN A 829 7.52 -5.09 6.64
C ASN A 829 8.03 -6.21 5.75
N ALA A 830 9.25 -6.68 6.03
CA ALA A 830 9.91 -7.74 5.28
C ALA A 830 9.55 -9.15 5.78
N GLY A 831 10.02 -10.16 5.03
CA GLY A 831 10.06 -11.54 5.46
C GLY A 831 11.17 -11.85 6.48
N LEU A 832 11.33 -13.13 6.79
CA LEU A 832 12.41 -13.62 7.66
C LEU A 832 13.81 -13.26 7.12
N PHE A 833 13.98 -13.31 5.79
CA PHE A 833 15.14 -12.78 5.07
C PHE A 833 14.65 -11.71 4.10
N GLY A 834 14.95 -10.44 4.37
CA GLY A 834 14.38 -9.32 3.63
C GLY A 834 14.63 -7.99 4.33
N ASP A 835 14.78 -6.94 3.54
CA ASP A 835 14.95 -5.58 4.03
C ASP A 835 13.58 -4.89 4.13
N GLY A 836 13.41 -3.99 5.10
CA GLY A 836 12.18 -3.21 5.24
C GLY A 836 11.99 -2.25 4.06
N GLY A 837 10.75 -1.99 3.67
CA GLY A 837 10.46 -0.98 2.66
C GLY A 837 10.67 0.44 3.19
N ASP A 838 11.14 1.36 2.36
CA ASP A 838 11.28 2.78 2.75
C ASP A 838 9.90 3.45 2.91
N GLY A 839 9.78 4.35 3.89
CA GLY A 839 8.60 5.15 4.13
C GLY A 839 8.40 6.28 3.11
N GLY A 840 7.14 6.56 2.78
CA GLY A 840 6.76 7.61 1.84
C GLY A 840 7.05 9.02 2.35
N ALA A 841 7.38 9.94 1.46
CA ALA A 841 7.55 11.36 1.82
C ALA A 841 6.21 12.02 2.13
N GLY A 842 6.19 12.93 3.11
CA GLY A 842 5.03 13.78 3.39
C GLY A 842 4.83 14.84 2.31
N GLY A 843 3.57 15.14 2.00
CA GLY A 843 3.18 16.22 1.10
C GLY A 843 3.25 17.58 1.76
N ALA A 844 3.35 18.66 0.98
CA ALA A 844 3.48 20.02 1.50
C ALA A 844 2.12 20.68 1.81
N GLY A 845 2.12 21.67 2.70
CA GLY A 845 1.02 22.60 2.91
C GLY A 845 0.94 23.70 1.83
N GLU A 846 -0.16 24.46 1.81
CA GLU A 846 -0.58 25.32 0.68
C GLU A 846 0.51 26.26 0.13
N ASP A 847 1.23 26.95 1.01
CA ASP A 847 2.19 28.01 0.66
C ASP A 847 3.43 28.01 1.57
N GLY A 848 3.60 26.94 2.36
CA GLY A 848 4.58 26.86 3.43
C GLY A 848 4.17 27.54 4.75
N THR A 849 3.04 28.25 4.81
CA THR A 849 2.50 28.85 6.06
C THR A 849 1.57 27.92 6.86
N THR A 850 1.19 26.80 6.26
CA THR A 850 0.32 25.76 6.87
C THR A 850 1.13 24.49 7.20
N PRO A 851 0.61 23.58 8.04
CA PRO A 851 1.33 22.36 8.42
C PRO A 851 1.64 21.42 7.23
N GLY A 852 2.90 20.97 7.16
CA GLY A 852 3.30 19.90 6.24
C GLY A 852 2.85 18.52 6.72
N GLY A 853 2.68 17.58 5.80
CA GLY A 853 2.32 16.20 6.12
C GLY A 853 3.49 15.43 6.75
N ASN A 854 3.21 14.46 7.61
CA ASN A 854 4.28 13.62 8.19
C ASN A 854 4.94 12.73 7.12
N GLY A 855 6.21 12.40 7.26
CA GLY A 855 6.81 11.27 6.54
C GLY A 855 6.33 9.94 7.13
N GLY A 856 6.11 8.94 6.28
CA GLY A 856 5.76 7.57 6.71
C GLY A 856 6.95 6.88 7.37
N ALA A 857 6.68 5.97 8.30
CA ALA A 857 7.73 5.16 8.93
C ALA A 857 8.34 4.16 7.93
N GLY A 858 9.60 3.77 8.15
CA GLY A 858 10.23 2.67 7.44
C GLY A 858 9.77 1.31 7.95
N GLY A 859 9.72 0.32 7.06
CA GLY A 859 9.31 -1.04 7.38
C GLY A 859 10.34 -1.82 8.20
N VAL A 860 9.87 -2.80 8.96
CA VAL A 860 10.69 -3.68 9.82
C VAL A 860 11.26 -4.85 9.01
N ALA A 861 12.56 -5.12 9.19
CA ALA A 861 13.20 -6.36 8.71
C ALA A 861 13.03 -7.51 9.72
N GLY A 862 12.99 -8.75 9.24
CA GLY A 862 12.68 -9.93 10.08
C GLY A 862 13.87 -10.44 10.91
N LEU A 863 14.57 -11.44 10.38
CA LEU A 863 15.71 -12.09 11.05
C LEU A 863 17.04 -11.64 10.45
N PHE A 864 17.06 -11.41 9.14
CA PHE A 864 18.21 -10.95 8.37
C PHE A 864 17.77 -9.91 7.33
N GLY A 865 18.39 -8.74 7.34
CA GLY A 865 18.10 -7.61 6.45
C GLY A 865 18.10 -6.28 7.19
N ASP A 866 18.21 -5.17 6.47
CA ASP A 866 18.21 -3.82 7.06
C ASP A 866 16.79 -3.24 7.16
N GLY A 867 16.54 -2.43 8.18
CA GLY A 867 15.27 -1.72 8.32
C GLY A 867 15.12 -0.62 7.26
N GLY A 868 13.90 -0.40 6.78
CA GLY A 868 13.64 0.64 5.78
C GLY A 868 13.84 2.04 6.36
N ASN A 869 14.26 3.01 5.54
CA ASN A 869 14.34 4.40 5.97
C ASN A 869 12.94 4.98 6.25
N GLY A 870 12.87 5.94 7.16
CA GLY A 870 11.69 6.77 7.33
C GLY A 870 11.63 7.87 6.26
N GLY A 871 10.42 8.18 5.80
CA GLY A 871 10.18 9.22 4.80
C GLY A 871 10.53 10.62 5.31
N ASN A 872 10.98 11.48 4.39
CA ASN A 872 11.09 12.91 4.67
C ASN A 872 9.72 13.51 5.01
N ALA A 873 9.70 14.52 5.88
CA ALA A 873 8.52 15.30 6.16
C ALA A 873 8.09 16.17 4.97
N GLY A 874 6.82 16.56 4.99
CA GLY A 874 6.25 17.55 4.12
C GLY A 874 6.63 18.98 4.53
N VAL A 875 6.83 19.83 3.52
CA VAL A 875 7.18 21.24 3.70
C VAL A 875 5.97 22.02 4.22
N GLY A 876 6.19 22.84 5.24
CA GLY A 876 5.14 23.65 5.87
C GLY A 876 5.67 24.45 7.06
N THR A 877 4.78 25.16 7.77
CA THR A 877 5.07 25.70 9.11
C THR A 877 3.93 25.36 10.10
N PRO A 878 4.20 24.52 11.11
CA PRO A 878 5.38 23.66 11.24
C PRO A 878 5.52 22.72 10.02
N ALA A 879 6.75 22.33 9.70
CA ALA A 879 6.96 21.18 8.81
C ALA A 879 6.34 19.93 9.44
N GLY A 880 6.06 18.92 8.63
CA GLY A 880 5.57 17.64 9.16
C GLY A 880 6.57 16.97 10.11
N ASN A 881 6.12 15.96 10.86
CA ASN A 881 7.06 15.10 11.55
C ASN A 881 7.78 14.21 10.54
N VAL A 882 9.06 13.94 10.79
CA VAL A 882 9.84 12.99 9.99
C VAL A 882 9.40 11.56 10.25
N GLY A 883 9.43 10.72 9.21
CA GLY A 883 9.22 9.29 9.36
C GLY A 883 10.35 8.67 10.18
N ALA A 884 10.02 7.79 11.11
CA ALA A 884 11.00 6.99 11.84
C ALA A 884 11.58 5.91 10.91
N GLY A 885 12.86 5.57 11.06
CA GLY A 885 13.42 4.37 10.44
C GLY A 885 12.83 3.10 11.04
N GLY A 886 12.64 2.08 10.22
CA GLY A 886 12.25 0.74 10.66
C GLY A 886 13.41 -0.02 11.31
N THR A 887 13.10 -1.05 12.10
CA THR A 887 14.15 -1.83 12.80
C THR A 887 14.82 -2.85 11.89
N GLY A 888 16.13 -3.05 12.10
CA GLY A 888 16.92 -4.08 11.42
C GLY A 888 16.60 -5.50 11.89
N GLY A 889 16.99 -6.49 11.08
CA GLY A 889 16.75 -7.91 11.36
C GLY A 889 17.49 -8.42 12.59
N LEU A 890 16.78 -9.19 13.43
CA LEU A 890 17.19 -9.59 14.79
C LEU A 890 18.57 -10.28 14.92
N LEU A 891 19.09 -10.91 13.86
CA LEU A 891 20.42 -11.54 13.85
C LEU A 891 21.48 -10.74 13.09
N LEU A 892 21.13 -10.15 11.94
CA LEU A 892 21.99 -9.24 11.16
C LEU A 892 21.11 -8.21 10.45
N GLY A 893 21.23 -6.96 10.85
CA GLY A 893 20.56 -5.81 10.28
C GLY A 893 21.01 -4.52 10.95
N GLN A 894 20.97 -3.41 10.23
CA GLN A 894 20.97 -2.06 10.78
C GLN A 894 19.55 -1.51 10.77
N ASP A 895 19.24 -0.66 11.75
CA ASP A 895 18.00 0.13 11.71
C ASP A 895 18.07 1.13 10.55
N GLY A 896 16.93 1.38 9.92
CA GLY A 896 16.80 2.39 8.87
C GLY A 896 17.01 3.80 9.41
N MET A 897 17.34 4.74 8.53
CA MET A 897 17.52 6.13 8.95
C MET A 897 16.18 6.86 9.04
N THR A 898 15.98 7.63 10.12
CA THR A 898 14.90 8.61 10.22
C THR A 898 15.01 9.66 9.09
N GLY A 899 13.89 10.08 8.51
CA GLY A 899 13.83 11.09 7.46
C GLY A 899 14.16 12.51 7.92
N LEU A 900 14.09 13.49 7.01
CA LEU A 900 14.37 14.91 7.28
C LEU A 900 13.17 15.85 7.12
N THR A 901 13.26 16.99 7.84
CA THR A 901 12.38 18.17 7.77
C THR A 901 12.77 19.13 6.65
#